data_AF-A0A4R6QQ98-F1
#
_entry.id   AF-A0A4R6QQ98-F1
#
_cell.length_a   1.000
_cell.length_b   1.000
_cell.length_c   1.000
_cell.angle_alpha   90.00
_cell.angle_beta   90.00
_cell.angle_gamma   90.00
#
_symmetry.space_group_name_H-M   'P 1'
#
loop_
_entity.id
_entity.type
_entity.pdbx_description
1 polymer ?
#
loop_
_entity_poly.entity_id
_entity_poly.type
_entity_poly.pdbx_seq_one_letter_code
_entity_poly.pdbx_strand_id
1 'polypeptide(L)'
;METHTLPCVLMRAGTSRGPFFLRDWLPEDEQLRDEVLIGAIGASDLLQVDGVGGGNSLTSKVAIVSRSSEPGCAVDYLFAQVGVGQRSVDTRPNCGNMLAGVVPFAIEQGLVEAQDGETTVRVFNVNTRSRIDVTVLTPNGRIRYDGQTSIDGVAGTAAPIRLNFLDAWGAITGSLFPTGRRIDHIDGVALTCIDAAMPLMIVQAAELGLSGREAPAELDANRALLDRLEQLRRAAGELMGLGDVSTSVIPKPVIVSPGDDVNSIRSRYFTPRRCHASHAVTGAIGVATAFALPGTVASGDPAPQGVRGIAVLHPQGRIEVEVAVHGEGQHARIERAALVRTARKILQGELHLPDYVFSRPLCADTNGDKPMLTMKKLTPPVLAAALAAAASAAFAYPDKTITLVVPTAAGGGNDAMARTIAQKLGPLLGQNIIIDNRAGANGSIASEFVARATPDGHTLFFGYIATHSMNPALQKLRYDPVNDYEPIGLVGYSPTLMVATAKAPIKDVKDLVAQLKAKPDSYSYASAGNGTAPHFAAELFLLNAGVKMTGIPYKGSAPAVSDTIGGQTQFMFPSLFTALPHVKTGKLRALAIAGPKRVSYLPDVPTLKEAGVDGVDVMQWYGLFAPAKTPKAIVDQINKALNQVLNDKELVKRIEDHGADVETSTPEQLSALVKSELAKWKRVVAQAKLTAD
;
A
#
# COMPACT_ATOMS: atom_id res chain seq x y z
N MET A 1 5.46 -17.36 -31.69
CA MET A 1 4.71 -16.33 -30.98
C MET A 1 5.56 -15.08 -31.09
N GLU A 2 5.07 -14.04 -31.76
CA GLU A 2 5.75 -12.74 -31.78
C GLU A 2 5.75 -12.20 -30.35
N THR A 3 6.93 -12.10 -29.73
CA THR A 3 7.05 -11.47 -28.42
C THR A 3 6.91 -9.96 -28.60
N HIS A 4 5.87 -9.37 -28.03
CA HIS A 4 5.71 -7.92 -28.01
C HIS A 4 6.69 -7.31 -27.00
N THR A 5 7.71 -6.60 -27.47
CA THR A 5 8.65 -5.86 -26.62
C THR A 5 8.60 -4.37 -26.90
N LEU A 6 8.95 -3.55 -25.91
CA LEU A 6 9.24 -2.13 -26.10
C LEU A 6 10.42 -1.66 -25.25
N PRO A 7 11.15 -0.61 -25.66
CA PRO A 7 12.15 0.00 -24.82
C PRO A 7 11.53 0.59 -23.55
N CYS A 8 12.23 0.46 -22.43
CA CYS A 8 11.77 0.94 -21.14
C CYS A 8 12.94 1.46 -20.31
N VAL A 9 12.76 2.63 -19.69
CA VAL A 9 13.67 3.14 -18.66
C VAL A 9 12.93 3.22 -17.33
N LEU A 10 13.33 2.40 -16.37
CA LEU A 10 12.79 2.48 -15.01
C LEU A 10 13.58 3.52 -14.21
N MET A 11 12.90 4.50 -13.64
CA MET A 11 13.54 5.54 -12.83
C MET A 11 12.87 5.70 -11.47
N ARG A 12 13.66 6.08 -10.47
CA ARG A 12 13.16 6.81 -9.30
C ARG A 12 13.14 8.29 -9.66
N ALA A 13 12.03 8.95 -9.43
CA ALA A 13 11.86 10.39 -9.65
C ALA A 13 11.14 11.00 -8.44
N GLY A 14 11.84 11.83 -7.66
CA GLY A 14 11.40 12.23 -6.33
C GLY A 14 11.22 11.01 -5.40
N THR A 15 10.10 10.96 -4.69
CA THR A 15 9.71 9.81 -3.85
C THR A 15 8.86 8.78 -4.60
N SER A 16 8.82 8.83 -5.94
CA SER A 16 8.05 7.92 -6.80
C SER A 16 8.98 7.05 -7.65
N ARG A 17 8.44 5.95 -8.18
CA ARG A 17 9.11 5.10 -9.16
C ARG A 17 8.15 4.73 -10.29
N GLY A 18 8.66 4.64 -11.51
CA GLY A 18 7.87 4.20 -12.65
C GLY A 18 8.69 4.08 -13.91
N PRO A 19 8.18 3.36 -14.93
CA PRO A 19 8.77 3.38 -16.27
C PRO A 19 8.56 4.74 -16.94
N PHE A 20 9.57 5.11 -17.73
CA PHE A 20 9.62 6.25 -18.62
C PHE A 20 9.69 5.72 -20.05
N PHE A 21 8.84 6.26 -20.91
CA PHE A 21 8.76 5.91 -22.32
C PHE A 21 8.90 7.16 -23.20
N LEU A 22 9.55 7.02 -24.35
CA LEU A 22 9.33 7.98 -25.43
C LEU A 22 7.91 7.79 -25.97
N ARG A 23 7.26 8.88 -26.38
CA ARG A 23 5.93 8.80 -27.02
C ARG A 23 5.93 7.85 -28.22
N ASP A 24 7.02 7.85 -28.98
CA ASP A 24 7.20 7.05 -30.20
C ASP A 24 7.41 5.55 -29.92
N TRP A 25 7.65 5.17 -28.67
CA TRP A 25 7.72 3.75 -28.26
C TRP A 25 6.35 3.16 -27.97
N LEU A 26 5.31 3.99 -27.91
CA LEU A 26 3.95 3.60 -27.55
C LEU A 26 3.01 3.76 -28.74
N PRO A 27 1.95 2.96 -28.84
CA PRO A 27 0.92 3.09 -29.87
C PRO A 27 0.38 4.53 -29.99
N GLU A 28 0.07 4.96 -31.21
CA GLU A 28 -0.60 6.25 -31.44
C GLU A 28 -2.01 6.26 -30.84
N ASP A 29 -2.74 5.16 -31.00
CA ASP A 29 -4.06 4.96 -30.41
C ASP A 29 -4.01 4.95 -28.87
N GLU A 30 -4.84 5.78 -28.25
CA GLU A 30 -4.81 5.97 -26.80
C GLU A 30 -5.33 4.76 -26.03
N GLN A 31 -6.31 4.03 -26.57
CA GLN A 31 -6.84 2.84 -25.91
C GLN A 31 -5.80 1.72 -25.91
N LEU A 32 -5.12 1.52 -27.05
CA LEU A 32 -4.05 0.55 -27.17
C LEU A 32 -2.81 0.96 -26.34
N ARG A 33 -2.50 2.26 -26.28
CA ARG A 33 -1.49 2.79 -25.35
C ARG A 33 -1.83 2.41 -23.91
N ASP A 34 -3.05 2.65 -23.47
CA ASP A 34 -3.45 2.37 -22.09
C ASP A 34 -3.38 0.88 -21.77
N GLU A 35 -3.74 0.02 -22.72
CA GLU A 35 -3.55 -1.42 -22.63
C GLU A 35 -2.06 -1.82 -22.51
N VAL A 36 -1.19 -1.20 -23.32
CA VAL A 36 0.27 -1.36 -23.19
C VAL A 36 0.77 -0.93 -21.81
N LEU A 37 0.27 0.19 -21.26
CA LEU A 37 0.65 0.64 -19.91
C LEU A 37 0.16 -0.32 -18.83
N ILE A 38 -1.05 -0.89 -18.98
CA ILE A 38 -1.60 -1.92 -18.09
C ILE A 38 -0.71 -3.16 -18.08
N GLY A 39 -0.27 -3.62 -19.26
CA GLY A 39 0.66 -4.73 -19.42
C GLY A 39 2.03 -4.42 -18.82
N ALA A 40 2.62 -3.29 -19.18
CA ALA A 40 3.93 -2.86 -18.73
C ALA A 40 4.03 -2.82 -17.21
N ILE A 41 3.00 -2.27 -16.56
CA ILE A 41 2.95 -2.14 -15.10
C ILE A 41 2.51 -3.44 -14.41
N GLY A 42 1.71 -4.30 -15.06
CA GLY A 42 1.07 -5.45 -14.42
C GLY A 42 -0.19 -5.06 -13.63
N ALA A 43 -0.94 -4.06 -14.09
CA ALA A 43 -2.00 -3.39 -13.33
C ALA A 43 -3.14 -4.31 -12.85
N SER A 44 -3.37 -5.41 -13.56
CA SER A 44 -4.42 -6.39 -13.24
C SER A 44 -4.14 -7.16 -11.94
N ASP A 45 -2.90 -7.15 -11.44
CA ASP A 45 -2.49 -7.79 -10.19
C ASP A 45 -2.26 -6.75 -9.09
N LEU A 46 -2.63 -7.11 -7.85
CA LEU A 46 -2.40 -6.28 -6.66
C LEU A 46 -0.92 -6.17 -6.31
N LEU A 47 -0.13 -7.22 -6.56
CA LEU A 47 1.32 -7.18 -6.36
C LEU A 47 2.05 -6.64 -7.59
N GLN A 48 1.37 -6.60 -8.73
CA GLN A 48 1.92 -6.23 -10.04
C GLN A 48 3.11 -7.14 -10.42
N VAL A 49 3.02 -8.43 -10.08
CA VAL A 49 4.11 -9.41 -10.22
C VAL A 49 4.48 -9.68 -11.68
N ASP A 50 3.52 -9.48 -12.60
CA ASP A 50 3.67 -9.70 -14.04
C ASP A 50 3.97 -8.38 -14.81
N GLY A 51 4.63 -7.43 -14.15
CA GLY A 51 5.03 -6.16 -14.74
C GLY A 51 6.07 -5.42 -13.91
N VAL A 52 6.42 -4.19 -14.30
CA VAL A 52 7.43 -3.38 -13.58
C VAL A 52 6.86 -2.56 -12.41
N GLY A 53 5.57 -2.74 -12.13
CA GLY A 53 4.89 -2.18 -10.98
C GLY A 53 5.51 -2.62 -9.65
N GLY A 54 5.01 -2.05 -8.55
CA GLY A 54 5.50 -2.37 -7.20
C GLY A 54 4.39 -2.56 -6.18
N GLY A 55 3.17 -2.84 -6.66
CA GLY A 55 2.01 -3.15 -5.83
C GLY A 55 1.49 -1.98 -4.99
N ASN A 56 1.90 -0.74 -5.30
CA ASN A 56 1.42 0.46 -4.63
C ASN A 56 1.39 1.67 -5.57
N SER A 57 0.63 2.70 -5.20
CA SER A 57 0.41 3.88 -6.04
C SER A 57 1.65 4.73 -6.28
N LEU A 58 2.68 4.66 -5.42
CA LEU A 58 3.95 5.38 -5.59
C LEU A 58 4.88 4.71 -6.61
N THR A 59 4.69 3.41 -6.84
CA THR A 59 5.47 2.58 -7.78
C THR A 59 4.64 2.09 -8.97
N SER A 60 3.43 2.62 -9.17
CA SER A 60 2.51 2.31 -10.27
C SER A 60 2.21 3.58 -11.07
N LYS A 61 3.25 4.13 -11.68
CA LYS A 61 3.24 5.44 -12.33
C LYS A 61 3.98 5.35 -13.64
N VAL A 62 3.53 6.08 -14.66
CA VAL A 62 4.20 6.13 -15.96
C VAL A 62 4.46 7.59 -16.33
N ALA A 63 5.62 7.84 -16.94
CA ALA A 63 5.94 9.09 -17.59
C ALA A 63 6.16 8.84 -19.09
N ILE A 64 5.46 9.59 -19.93
CA ILE A 64 5.60 9.56 -21.39
C ILE A 64 6.19 10.91 -21.80
N VAL A 65 7.29 10.88 -22.53
CA VAL A 65 8.06 12.08 -22.89
C VAL A 65 8.26 12.15 -24.41
N SER A 66 8.13 13.33 -24.98
CA SER A 66 8.40 13.61 -26.40
C SER A 66 9.02 14.97 -26.59
N ARG A 67 9.47 15.28 -27.81
CA ARG A 67 9.74 16.67 -28.19
C ARG A 67 8.43 17.45 -28.12
N SER A 68 8.49 18.66 -27.59
CA SER A 68 7.32 19.51 -27.46
C SER A 68 6.98 20.21 -28.77
N SER A 69 5.68 20.28 -29.08
CA SER A 69 5.15 21.18 -30.12
C SER A 69 4.72 22.54 -29.57
N GLU A 70 4.63 22.68 -28.25
CA GLU A 70 4.23 23.92 -27.58
C GLU A 70 5.36 24.97 -27.62
N PRO A 71 5.07 26.22 -28.04
CA PRO A 71 6.07 27.27 -28.18
C PRO A 71 6.88 27.51 -26.91
N GLY A 72 8.20 27.51 -27.05
CA GLY A 72 9.14 27.77 -25.97
C GLY A 72 9.34 26.60 -24.99
N CYS A 73 8.70 25.44 -25.22
CA CYS A 73 8.94 24.22 -24.46
C CYS A 73 9.77 23.25 -25.32
N ALA A 74 10.72 22.55 -24.69
CA ALA A 74 11.61 21.62 -25.38
C ALA A 74 11.05 20.19 -25.38
N VAL A 75 10.39 19.79 -24.29
CA VAL A 75 9.80 18.45 -24.15
C VAL A 75 8.40 18.50 -23.58
N ASP A 76 7.56 17.61 -24.07
CA ASP A 76 6.25 17.31 -23.50
C ASP A 76 6.40 16.21 -22.45
N TYR A 77 5.61 16.30 -21.39
CA TYR A 77 5.49 15.29 -20.36
C TYR A 77 4.02 14.99 -20.10
N LEU A 78 3.64 13.74 -20.40
CA LEU A 78 2.36 13.17 -20.04
C LEU A 78 2.54 12.17 -18.90
N PHE A 79 1.90 12.44 -17.77
CA PHE A 79 1.80 11.52 -16.65
C PHE A 79 0.62 10.56 -16.83
N ALA A 80 0.79 9.31 -16.41
CA ALA A 80 -0.33 8.39 -16.23
C ALA A 80 -0.23 7.66 -14.89
N GLN A 81 -1.32 7.69 -14.12
CA GLN A 81 -1.49 6.86 -12.94
C GLN A 81 -2.09 5.53 -13.36
N VAL A 82 -1.39 4.43 -13.12
CA VAL A 82 -1.88 3.08 -13.47
C VAL A 82 -2.42 2.40 -12.21
N GLY A 83 -3.52 1.67 -12.36
CA GLY A 83 -4.23 0.96 -11.30
C GLY A 83 -3.39 -0.15 -10.63
N VAL A 84 -3.72 -0.46 -9.39
CA VAL A 84 -3.12 -1.58 -8.63
C VAL A 84 -4.23 -2.57 -8.31
N GLY A 85 -4.17 -3.77 -8.88
CA GLY A 85 -5.26 -4.76 -8.82
C GLY A 85 -6.51 -4.38 -9.63
N GLN A 86 -6.40 -3.39 -10.51
CA GLN A 86 -7.47 -2.95 -11.40
C GLN A 86 -6.90 -2.46 -12.72
N ARG A 87 -7.58 -2.81 -13.82
CA ARG A 87 -7.19 -2.43 -15.19
C ARG A 87 -7.65 -1.01 -15.50
N SER A 88 -6.90 -0.02 -15.02
CA SER A 88 -7.23 1.38 -15.22
C SER A 88 -5.99 2.22 -15.45
N VAL A 89 -6.09 3.21 -16.35
CA VAL A 89 -5.11 4.27 -16.56
C VAL A 89 -5.82 5.61 -16.35
N ASP A 90 -5.24 6.51 -15.56
CA ASP A 90 -5.77 7.85 -15.32
C ASP A 90 -4.71 8.90 -15.68
N THR A 91 -4.96 9.64 -16.75
CA THR A 91 -4.11 10.72 -17.28
C THR A 91 -4.64 12.11 -16.91
N ARG A 92 -5.68 12.23 -16.08
CA ARG A 92 -6.17 13.54 -15.60
C ARG A 92 -5.22 14.20 -14.58
N PRO A 93 -4.66 13.48 -13.58
CA PRO A 93 -3.75 14.13 -12.65
C PRO A 93 -2.37 14.38 -13.28
N ASN A 94 -1.59 15.26 -12.66
CA ASN A 94 -0.14 15.35 -12.85
C ASN A 94 0.60 14.76 -11.64
N CYS A 95 1.84 14.32 -11.83
CA CYS A 95 2.77 13.96 -10.76
C CYS A 95 4.06 14.78 -10.81
N GLY A 96 4.19 15.75 -9.90
CA GLY A 96 5.42 16.54 -9.74
C GLY A 96 6.64 15.75 -9.26
N ASN A 97 6.46 14.56 -8.67
CA ASN A 97 7.59 13.67 -8.37
C ASN A 97 8.17 13.05 -9.65
N MET A 98 7.31 12.47 -10.51
CA MET A 98 7.73 11.86 -11.76
C MET A 98 8.34 12.89 -12.73
N LEU A 99 7.88 14.15 -12.69
CA LEU A 99 8.47 15.26 -13.43
C LEU A 99 9.99 15.42 -13.21
N ALA A 100 10.49 15.10 -12.01
CA ALA A 100 11.93 15.19 -11.71
C ALA A 100 12.78 14.23 -12.57
N GLY A 101 12.20 13.18 -13.13
CA GLY A 101 12.89 12.25 -14.03
C GLY A 101 12.86 12.65 -15.50
N VAL A 102 12.02 13.63 -15.89
CA VAL A 102 11.74 13.94 -17.31
C VAL A 102 12.97 14.48 -18.04
N VAL A 103 13.64 15.49 -17.51
CA VAL A 103 14.84 16.06 -18.14
C VAL A 103 16.03 15.10 -18.13
N PRO A 104 16.35 14.41 -17.03
CA PRO A 104 17.35 13.35 -17.05
C PRO A 104 17.09 12.30 -18.14
N PHE A 105 15.84 11.84 -18.26
CA PHE A 105 15.42 10.90 -19.30
C PHE A 105 15.57 11.51 -20.71
N ALA A 106 15.08 12.73 -20.92
CA ALA A 106 15.13 13.42 -22.21
C ALA A 106 16.57 13.63 -22.72
N ILE A 107 17.50 13.97 -21.84
CA ILE A 107 18.92 14.11 -22.19
C ILE A 107 19.50 12.75 -22.60
N GLU A 108 19.29 11.71 -21.80
CA GLU A 108 19.84 10.39 -22.10
C GLU A 108 19.21 9.72 -23.32
N GLN A 109 17.96 10.04 -23.65
CA GLN A 109 17.29 9.54 -24.86
C GLN A 109 17.47 10.46 -26.08
N GLY A 110 18.31 11.51 -25.98
CA GLY A 110 18.65 12.38 -27.11
C GLY A 110 17.53 13.34 -27.54
N LEU A 111 16.51 13.56 -26.70
CA LEU A 111 15.50 14.59 -26.94
C LEU A 111 16.05 16.00 -26.66
N VAL A 112 17.00 16.12 -25.73
CA VAL A 112 17.58 17.40 -25.32
C VAL A 112 19.11 17.32 -25.35
N GLU A 113 19.76 18.33 -25.92
CA GLU A 113 21.20 18.51 -25.83
C GLU A 113 21.57 19.14 -24.48
N ALA A 114 22.50 18.52 -23.76
CA ALA A 114 22.94 19.00 -22.45
C ALA A 114 24.02 20.09 -22.57
N GLN A 115 23.90 21.11 -21.73
CA GLN A 115 24.90 22.16 -21.54
C GLN A 115 25.92 21.71 -20.47
N ASP A 116 27.16 22.22 -20.55
CA ASP A 116 28.15 21.95 -19.50
C ASP A 116 27.78 22.66 -18.18
N GLY A 117 28.04 21.99 -17.05
CA GLY A 117 27.67 22.46 -15.72
C GLY A 117 26.22 22.15 -15.35
N GLU A 118 25.27 22.95 -15.85
CA GLU A 118 23.84 22.80 -15.59
C GLU A 118 23.03 22.92 -16.88
N THR A 119 21.98 22.12 -17.03
CA THR A 119 21.03 22.22 -18.15
C THR A 119 19.65 22.58 -17.59
N THR A 120 19.07 23.69 -18.07
CA THR A 120 17.68 24.06 -17.77
C THR A 120 16.82 23.85 -19.00
N VAL A 121 15.75 23.08 -18.83
CA VAL A 121 14.81 22.74 -19.90
C VAL A 121 13.41 23.14 -19.49
N ARG A 122 12.69 23.83 -20.37
CA ARG A 122 11.26 24.07 -20.19
C ARG A 122 10.45 22.85 -20.63
N VAL A 123 9.76 22.25 -19.68
CA VAL A 123 8.87 21.10 -19.86
C VAL A 123 7.43 21.59 -19.94
N PHE A 124 6.70 21.16 -20.97
CA PHE A 124 5.26 21.32 -21.05
C PHE A 124 4.58 20.09 -20.43
N ASN A 125 3.76 20.30 -19.41
CA ASN A 125 2.98 19.23 -18.82
C ASN A 125 1.67 19.06 -19.60
N VAL A 126 1.49 17.94 -20.28
CA VAL A 126 0.30 17.70 -21.12
C VAL A 126 -0.96 17.59 -20.28
N ASN A 127 -0.88 16.99 -19.08
CA ASN A 127 -2.04 16.79 -18.20
C ASN A 127 -2.64 18.13 -17.73
N THR A 128 -1.79 19.08 -17.37
CA THR A 128 -2.18 20.35 -16.73
C THR A 128 -1.93 21.58 -17.57
N ARG A 129 -1.38 21.42 -18.78
CA ARG A 129 -0.96 22.50 -19.68
C ARG A 129 0.02 23.53 -19.06
N SER A 130 0.67 23.16 -17.97
CA SER A 130 1.57 24.03 -17.22
C SER A 130 3.00 23.93 -17.74
N ARG A 131 3.75 25.03 -17.67
CA ARG A 131 5.16 25.14 -18.02
C ARG A 131 6.03 25.10 -16.77
N ILE A 132 7.02 24.21 -16.79
CA ILE A 132 7.95 24.02 -15.67
C ILE A 132 9.37 24.08 -16.21
N ASP A 133 10.18 24.99 -15.66
CA ASP A 133 11.62 24.97 -15.90
C ASP A 133 12.26 23.94 -14.97
N VAL A 134 12.95 22.97 -15.56
CA VAL A 134 13.62 21.88 -14.85
C VAL A 134 15.12 22.01 -15.06
N THR A 135 15.85 22.28 -13.98
CA THR A 135 17.30 22.41 -13.98
C THR A 135 17.94 21.15 -13.39
N VAL A 136 18.89 20.58 -14.13
CA VAL A 136 19.67 19.39 -13.74
C VAL A 136 21.17 19.67 -13.84
N LEU A 137 21.97 18.93 -13.07
CA LEU A 137 23.43 19.00 -13.16
C LEU A 137 23.94 18.14 -14.32
N THR A 138 24.68 18.75 -15.23
CA THR A 138 25.21 18.13 -16.46
C THR A 138 26.70 18.41 -16.69
N PRO A 139 27.58 18.07 -15.74
CA PRO A 139 29.03 18.25 -15.90
C PRO A 139 29.55 17.50 -17.12
N ASN A 140 30.37 18.17 -17.94
CA ASN A 140 30.86 17.69 -19.23
C ASN A 140 29.73 17.29 -20.19
N GLY A 141 28.57 17.97 -20.12
CA GLY A 141 27.41 17.68 -20.95
C GLY A 141 26.74 16.33 -20.67
N ARG A 142 26.93 15.74 -19.48
CA ARG A 142 26.33 14.46 -19.08
C ARG A 142 25.59 14.56 -17.76
N ILE A 143 24.41 13.95 -17.69
CA ILE A 143 23.62 13.94 -16.47
C ILE A 143 24.39 13.36 -15.28
N ARG A 144 24.33 14.05 -14.14
CA ARG A 144 24.84 13.57 -12.86
C ARG A 144 23.67 13.17 -11.96
N TYR A 145 23.67 11.92 -11.50
CA TYR A 145 22.70 11.44 -10.51
C TYR A 145 23.21 11.51 -9.06
N ASP A 146 24.52 11.43 -8.86
CA ASP A 146 25.11 11.44 -7.52
C ASP A 146 25.31 12.87 -6.99
N GLY A 147 25.10 13.07 -5.70
CA GLY A 147 25.22 14.37 -5.05
C GLY A 147 24.92 14.30 -3.56
N GLN A 148 24.91 15.46 -2.91
CA GLN A 148 24.76 15.59 -1.44
C GLN A 148 23.35 16.01 -1.01
N THR A 149 22.40 16.16 -1.95
CA THR A 149 21.03 16.54 -1.62
C THR A 149 20.25 15.33 -1.10
N SER A 150 19.73 15.44 0.13
CA SER A 150 18.75 14.50 0.68
C SER A 150 17.33 15.01 0.44
N ILE A 151 16.38 14.07 0.30
CA ILE A 151 14.95 14.37 0.35
C ILE A 151 14.25 13.35 1.25
N ASP A 152 13.30 13.80 2.05
CA ASP A 152 12.59 12.92 2.97
C ASP A 152 11.78 11.85 2.20
N GLY A 153 11.89 10.60 2.64
CA GLY A 153 11.29 9.43 1.98
C GLY A 153 12.20 8.70 0.98
N VAL A 154 13.45 9.15 0.77
CA VAL A 154 14.46 8.43 -0.03
C VAL A 154 15.73 8.24 0.80
N ALA A 155 16.25 7.01 0.82
CA ALA A 155 17.51 6.72 1.51
C ALA A 155 18.72 7.31 0.76
N GLY A 156 19.69 7.85 1.52
CA GLY A 156 20.93 8.41 0.99
C GLY A 156 20.76 9.81 0.39
N THR A 157 21.68 10.18 -0.51
CA THR A 157 21.74 11.48 -1.16
C THR A 157 21.88 11.34 -2.67
N ALA A 158 21.52 12.37 -3.42
CA ALA A 158 21.62 12.41 -4.88
C ALA A 158 21.84 13.86 -5.37
N ALA A 159 22.03 14.03 -6.68
CA ALA A 159 22.12 15.33 -7.31
C ALA A 159 20.77 16.09 -7.23
N PRO A 160 20.80 17.41 -6.96
CA PRO A 160 19.59 18.21 -6.95
C PRO A 160 19.02 18.37 -8.36
N ILE A 161 17.70 18.37 -8.44
CA ILE A 161 16.91 18.72 -9.61
C ILE A 161 15.95 19.81 -9.18
N ARG A 162 16.09 21.01 -9.74
CA ARG A 162 15.24 22.15 -9.41
C ARG A 162 14.04 22.15 -10.33
N LEU A 163 12.84 22.12 -9.77
CA LEU A 163 11.57 22.23 -10.50
C LEU A 163 11.01 23.61 -10.24
N ASN A 164 10.85 24.44 -11.27
CA ASN A 164 10.36 25.81 -11.17
C ASN A 164 9.06 25.97 -11.98
N PHE A 165 7.93 26.00 -11.29
CA PHE A 165 6.59 26.10 -11.87
C PHE A 165 6.27 27.57 -12.16
N LEU A 166 5.99 27.88 -13.43
CA LEU A 166 5.85 29.25 -13.91
C LEU A 166 4.40 29.73 -13.95
N ASP A 167 3.46 28.83 -14.29
CA ASP A 167 2.08 29.17 -14.58
C ASP A 167 1.11 28.06 -14.17
N ALA A 168 1.41 27.37 -13.08
CA ALA A 168 0.56 26.28 -12.56
C ALA A 168 -0.71 26.78 -11.84
N TRP A 169 -1.06 28.06 -11.96
CA TRP A 169 -2.13 28.73 -11.21
C TRP A 169 -3.43 28.63 -11.99
N GLY A 170 -4.41 27.86 -11.50
CA GLY A 170 -5.65 27.58 -12.20
C GLY A 170 -5.51 26.61 -13.37
N ALA A 171 -4.52 25.72 -13.33
CA ALA A 171 -4.20 24.82 -14.43
C ALA A 171 -5.35 23.86 -14.80
N ILE A 172 -6.24 23.54 -13.86
CA ILE A 172 -7.39 22.65 -14.08
C ILE A 172 -8.70 23.45 -14.10
N THR A 173 -8.84 24.43 -13.22
CA THR A 173 -10.10 25.19 -13.03
C THR A 173 -10.15 26.51 -13.80
N GLY A 174 -9.04 26.95 -14.37
CA GLY A 174 -8.88 28.25 -15.03
C GLY A 174 -8.59 29.43 -14.09
N SER A 175 -8.61 29.23 -12.76
CA SER A 175 -8.35 30.28 -11.77
C SER A 175 -7.62 29.75 -10.54
N LEU A 176 -6.69 30.53 -9.99
CA LEU A 176 -6.00 30.21 -8.73
C LEU A 176 -6.99 30.00 -7.58
N PHE A 177 -8.03 30.82 -7.50
CA PHE A 177 -9.13 30.69 -6.54
C PHE A 177 -10.43 30.45 -7.33
N PRO A 178 -10.80 29.18 -7.55
CA PRO A 178 -11.88 28.85 -8.49
C PRO A 178 -13.25 29.39 -8.07
N THR A 179 -13.45 29.58 -6.77
CA THR A 179 -14.68 30.13 -6.18
C THR A 179 -14.73 31.66 -6.24
N GLY A 180 -13.66 32.31 -6.71
CA GLY A 180 -13.47 33.76 -6.66
C GLY A 180 -13.13 34.28 -5.27
N ARG A 181 -13.01 33.42 -4.25
CA ARG A 181 -12.72 33.80 -2.86
C ARG A 181 -11.49 33.08 -2.34
N ARG A 182 -10.74 33.73 -1.45
CA ARG A 182 -9.61 33.10 -0.76
C ARG A 182 -10.06 32.24 0.43
N ILE A 183 -11.22 32.54 1.01
CA ILE A 183 -11.89 31.75 2.06
C ILE A 183 -13.36 31.55 1.67
N ASP A 184 -13.79 30.31 1.68
CA ASP A 184 -15.18 29.86 1.55
C ASP A 184 -15.68 29.30 2.89
N HIS A 185 -17.00 29.19 3.04
CA HIS A 185 -17.63 28.54 4.18
C HIS A 185 -18.55 27.44 3.68
N ILE A 186 -18.28 26.19 4.08
CA ILE A 186 -19.11 25.02 3.76
C ILE A 186 -19.50 24.36 5.06
N ASP A 187 -20.82 24.21 5.29
CA ASP A 187 -21.37 23.62 6.51
C ASP A 187 -20.76 24.20 7.81
N GLY A 188 -20.60 25.52 7.86
CA GLY A 188 -20.03 26.24 9.00
C GLY A 188 -18.51 26.15 9.17
N VAL A 189 -17.80 25.43 8.29
CA VAL A 189 -16.35 25.31 8.31
C VAL A 189 -15.73 26.27 7.31
N ALA A 190 -14.79 27.11 7.79
CA ALA A 190 -13.99 27.95 6.92
C ALA A 190 -12.90 27.12 6.21
N LEU A 191 -12.81 27.25 4.89
CA LEU A 191 -11.82 26.53 4.08
C LEU A 191 -11.35 27.36 2.88
N THR A 192 -10.24 26.98 2.27
CA THR A 192 -9.73 27.59 1.03
C THR A 192 -9.81 26.58 -0.11
N CYS A 193 -10.53 26.94 -1.18
CA CYS A 193 -10.50 26.25 -2.46
C CYS A 193 -9.44 26.90 -3.36
N ILE A 194 -8.37 26.18 -3.69
CA ILE A 194 -7.24 26.72 -4.47
C ILE A 194 -6.82 25.75 -5.55
N ASP A 195 -6.48 26.25 -6.74
CA ASP A 195 -5.85 25.47 -7.81
C ASP A 195 -4.46 26.02 -8.10
N ALA A 196 -3.45 25.44 -7.45
CA ALA A 196 -2.05 25.77 -7.61
C ALA A 196 -1.26 24.48 -7.81
N ALA A 197 -0.98 24.15 -9.08
CA ALA A 197 -0.49 22.87 -9.58
C ALA A 197 -1.42 21.66 -9.36
N MET A 198 -2.38 21.77 -8.44
CA MET A 198 -3.41 20.79 -8.14
C MET A 198 -4.58 21.50 -7.42
N PRO A 199 -5.84 21.18 -7.75
CA PRO A 199 -7.01 21.61 -6.99
C PRO A 199 -6.98 21.02 -5.57
N LEU A 200 -6.95 21.89 -4.56
CA LEU A 200 -6.97 21.56 -3.15
C LEU A 200 -8.19 22.18 -2.46
N MET A 201 -8.74 21.45 -1.50
CA MET A 201 -9.61 21.99 -0.46
C MET A 201 -8.80 21.96 0.84
N ILE A 202 -8.43 23.13 1.34
CA ILE A 202 -7.59 23.31 2.52
C ILE A 202 -8.44 23.72 3.70
N VAL A 203 -8.30 23.05 4.84
CA VAL A 203 -9.03 23.31 6.08
C VAL A 203 -8.08 23.31 7.27
N GLN A 204 -8.31 24.18 8.25
CA GLN A 204 -7.53 24.22 9.49
C GLN A 204 -7.86 23.02 10.38
N ALA A 205 -6.84 22.42 11.00
CA ALA A 205 -7.01 21.25 11.88
C ALA A 205 -7.98 21.53 13.04
N ALA A 206 -7.93 22.74 13.60
CA ALA A 206 -8.78 23.16 14.71
C ALA A 206 -10.28 23.14 14.36
N GLU A 207 -10.66 23.48 13.12
CA GLU A 207 -12.04 23.42 12.63
C GLU A 207 -12.62 21.99 12.63
N LEU A 208 -11.74 20.99 12.64
CA LEU A 208 -12.08 19.56 12.66
C LEU A 208 -11.80 18.91 14.03
N GLY A 209 -11.44 19.70 15.04
CA GLY A 209 -11.08 19.19 16.37
C GLY A 209 -9.76 18.40 16.39
N LEU A 210 -8.85 18.69 15.46
CA LEU A 210 -7.55 18.04 15.32
C LEU A 210 -6.41 18.96 15.73
N SER A 211 -5.29 18.35 16.14
CA SER A 211 -4.02 19.03 16.37
C SER A 211 -3.23 19.29 15.08
N GLY A 212 -3.46 18.48 14.04
CA GLY A 212 -2.68 18.45 12.80
C GLY A 212 -1.37 17.65 12.90
N ARG A 213 -1.06 17.08 14.07
CA ARG A 213 0.13 16.24 14.34
C ARG A 213 -0.16 14.75 14.26
N GLU A 214 -1.41 14.34 14.09
CA GLU A 214 -1.86 12.95 14.04
C GLU A 214 -1.07 12.14 13.00
N ALA A 215 -0.84 10.86 13.29
CA ALA A 215 -0.24 9.95 12.32
C ALA A 215 -1.25 9.66 11.18
N PRO A 216 -0.79 9.38 9.94
CA PRO A 216 -1.69 9.01 8.84
C PRO A 216 -2.64 7.86 9.20
N ALA A 217 -2.16 6.85 9.94
CA ALA A 217 -2.98 5.72 10.38
C ALA A 217 -4.08 6.12 11.38
N GLU A 218 -3.86 7.15 12.20
CA GLU A 218 -4.87 7.67 13.13
C GLU A 218 -5.97 8.41 12.37
N LEU A 219 -5.58 9.25 11.40
CA LEU A 219 -6.52 9.96 10.52
C LEU A 219 -7.33 8.98 9.66
N ASP A 220 -6.67 7.95 9.11
CA ASP A 220 -7.31 6.92 8.30
C ASP A 220 -8.25 6.02 9.12
N ALA A 221 -7.98 5.84 10.42
CA ALA A 221 -8.87 5.11 11.32
C ALA A 221 -10.08 5.93 11.77
N ASN A 222 -10.04 7.27 11.65
CA ASN A 222 -11.12 8.15 12.07
C ASN A 222 -12.21 8.26 11.00
N ARG A 223 -13.18 7.34 11.03
CA ARG A 223 -14.24 7.30 10.03
C ARG A 223 -15.09 8.57 9.97
N ALA A 224 -15.44 9.14 11.13
CA ALA A 224 -16.25 10.35 11.20
C ALA A 224 -15.54 11.54 10.54
N LEU A 225 -14.22 11.67 10.75
CA LEU A 225 -13.40 12.66 10.06
C LEU A 225 -13.39 12.43 8.55
N LEU A 226 -13.18 11.19 8.10
CA LEU A 226 -13.14 10.87 6.67
C LEU A 226 -14.48 11.16 5.97
N ASP A 227 -15.60 10.81 6.60
CA ASP A 227 -16.94 11.12 6.08
C ASP A 227 -17.18 12.64 6.04
N ARG A 228 -16.73 13.37 7.07
CA ARG A 228 -16.82 14.84 7.10
C ARG A 228 -15.96 15.49 6.03
N LEU A 229 -14.72 15.04 5.84
CA LEU A 229 -13.82 15.53 4.79
C LEU A 229 -14.39 15.26 3.40
N GLU A 230 -15.00 14.09 3.18
CA GLU A 230 -15.62 13.76 1.89
C GLU A 230 -16.85 14.64 1.60
N GLN A 231 -17.69 14.92 2.59
CA GLN A 231 -18.81 15.86 2.45
C GLN A 231 -18.31 17.25 2.04
N LEU A 232 -17.35 17.80 2.78
CA LEU A 232 -16.74 19.09 2.48
C LEU A 232 -16.08 19.09 1.08
N ARG A 233 -15.35 18.02 0.74
CA ARG A 233 -14.66 17.88 -0.55
C ARG A 233 -15.63 17.88 -1.72
N ARG A 234 -16.77 17.21 -1.62
CA ARG A 234 -17.79 17.16 -2.69
C ARG A 234 -18.43 18.53 -2.90
N ALA A 235 -18.79 19.21 -1.82
CA ALA A 235 -19.31 20.57 -1.88
C ALA A 235 -18.28 21.56 -2.45
N ALA A 236 -17.01 21.45 -2.02
CA ALA A 236 -15.92 22.24 -2.57
C ALA A 236 -15.70 21.96 -4.07
N GLY A 237 -15.77 20.69 -4.49
CA GLY A 237 -15.68 20.30 -5.90
C GLY A 237 -16.73 20.98 -6.77
N GLU A 238 -17.98 21.01 -6.31
CA GLU A 238 -19.07 21.74 -6.99
C GLU A 238 -18.80 23.24 -7.06
N LEU A 239 -18.40 23.86 -5.94
CA LEU A 239 -18.05 25.30 -5.90
C LEU A 239 -16.86 25.66 -6.79
N MET A 240 -15.92 24.73 -6.97
CA MET A 240 -14.75 24.91 -7.83
C MET A 240 -15.07 24.71 -9.33
N GLY A 241 -16.31 24.36 -9.69
CA GLY A 241 -16.71 24.05 -11.06
C GLY A 241 -16.22 22.69 -11.56
N LEU A 242 -15.87 21.76 -10.67
CA LEU A 242 -15.37 20.42 -11.01
C LEU A 242 -16.50 19.39 -11.18
N GLY A 243 -17.74 19.74 -10.82
CA GLY A 243 -18.91 18.85 -10.88
C GLY A 243 -18.90 17.75 -9.81
N ASP A 244 -19.56 16.62 -10.09
CA ASP A 244 -19.57 15.48 -9.15
C ASP A 244 -18.19 14.81 -9.06
N VAL A 245 -17.50 15.11 -7.97
CA VAL A 245 -16.17 14.59 -7.70
C VAL A 245 -16.17 13.26 -6.92
N SER A 246 -17.31 12.58 -6.76
CA SER A 246 -17.46 11.34 -5.97
C SER A 246 -16.48 10.22 -6.37
N THR A 247 -16.20 10.08 -7.66
CA THR A 247 -15.22 9.14 -8.24
C THR A 247 -13.91 9.82 -8.64
N SER A 248 -13.83 11.14 -8.52
CA SER A 248 -12.66 11.93 -8.89
C SER A 248 -11.60 11.90 -7.79
N VAL A 249 -10.34 11.98 -8.22
CA VAL A 249 -9.20 12.13 -7.32
C VAL A 249 -8.94 13.59 -6.95
N ILE A 250 -9.68 14.55 -7.50
CA ILE A 250 -9.59 15.99 -7.21
C ILE A 250 -10.97 16.54 -6.78
N PRO A 251 -11.03 17.65 -6.00
CA PRO A 251 -9.90 18.30 -5.35
C PRO A 251 -9.35 17.44 -4.21
N LYS A 252 -8.11 17.71 -3.79
CA LYS A 252 -7.44 16.98 -2.71
C LYS A 252 -7.77 17.62 -1.37
N PRO A 253 -8.34 16.90 -0.39
CA PRO A 253 -8.46 17.39 0.97
C PRO A 253 -7.09 17.59 1.59
N VAL A 254 -6.88 18.73 2.24
CA VAL A 254 -5.67 19.01 2.99
C VAL A 254 -6.04 19.62 4.34
N ILE A 255 -5.59 19.00 5.41
CA ILE A 255 -5.68 19.56 6.76
C ILE A 255 -4.36 20.27 7.07
N VAL A 256 -4.43 21.53 7.47
CA VAL A 256 -3.25 22.32 7.84
C VAL A 256 -3.27 22.75 9.29
N SER A 257 -2.09 23.01 9.85
CA SER A 257 -1.90 23.59 11.18
C SER A 257 -0.59 24.37 11.21
N PRO A 258 -0.36 25.25 12.22
CA PRO A 258 0.90 25.96 12.36
C PRO A 258 2.12 25.02 12.32
N GLY A 259 3.19 25.47 11.65
CA GLY A 259 4.45 24.76 11.59
C GLY A 259 5.27 24.89 12.86
N ASP A 260 6.57 24.67 12.73
CA ASP A 260 7.52 24.77 13.84
C ASP A 260 8.12 26.19 13.96
N ASP A 261 7.92 27.04 12.95
CA ASP A 261 8.35 28.44 12.87
C ASP A 261 7.44 29.29 11.94
N VAL A 262 7.75 30.58 11.80
CA VAL A 262 6.98 31.53 10.96
C VAL A 262 6.99 31.22 9.46
N ASN A 263 7.93 30.40 8.98
CA ASN A 263 8.09 30.03 7.58
C ASN A 263 7.70 28.57 7.32
N SER A 264 6.98 27.93 8.24
CA SER A 264 6.59 26.54 8.09
C SER A 264 5.10 26.33 8.37
N ILE A 265 4.54 25.38 7.66
CA ILE A 265 3.15 24.95 7.82
C ILE A 265 3.11 23.43 7.87
N ARG A 266 2.35 22.89 8.81
CA ARG A 266 2.13 21.45 8.91
C ARG A 266 0.94 21.06 8.05
N SER A 267 1.10 19.99 7.28
CA SER A 267 0.12 19.52 6.32
C SER A 267 -0.15 18.02 6.46
N ARG A 268 -1.42 17.64 6.33
CA ARG A 268 -1.91 16.28 6.16
C ARG A 268 -2.70 16.24 4.85
N TYR A 269 -2.07 15.66 3.84
CA TYR A 269 -2.57 15.64 2.48
C TYR A 269 -3.30 14.33 2.19
N PHE A 270 -4.49 14.36 1.61
CA PHE A 270 -5.28 13.15 1.34
C PHE A 270 -5.32 12.81 -0.15
N THR A 271 -5.09 11.53 -0.46
CA THR A 271 -5.51 10.92 -1.74
C THR A 271 -6.91 10.38 -1.56
N PRO A 272 -7.93 11.10 -2.06
CA PRO A 272 -9.01 11.77 -1.30
C PRO A 272 -9.55 11.09 -0.04
N ARG A 273 -9.45 9.76 0.06
CA ARG A 273 -10.01 8.90 1.10
C ARG A 273 -8.96 8.36 2.08
N ARG A 274 -7.67 8.58 1.82
CA ARG A 274 -6.56 8.18 2.70
C ARG A 274 -5.54 9.29 2.85
N CYS A 275 -5.04 9.48 4.06
CA CYS A 275 -3.94 10.37 4.37
C CYS A 275 -2.66 9.83 3.75
N HIS A 276 -1.98 10.68 3.00
CA HIS A 276 -0.73 10.33 2.36
C HIS A 276 0.38 10.22 3.43
N ALA A 277 1.19 9.15 3.34
CA ALA A 277 2.24 8.88 4.33
C ALA A 277 3.39 9.92 4.30
N SER A 278 3.57 10.61 3.18
CA SER A 278 4.49 11.74 3.01
C SER A 278 3.70 12.95 2.48
N HIS A 279 4.07 13.55 1.34
CA HIS A 279 3.28 14.60 0.68
C HIS A 279 3.48 14.59 -0.85
N ALA A 280 2.45 14.95 -1.62
CA ALA A 280 2.61 15.17 -3.06
C ALA A 280 3.32 16.51 -3.33
N VAL A 281 4.21 16.57 -4.33
CA VAL A 281 4.89 17.81 -4.74
C VAL A 281 3.91 18.90 -5.14
N THR A 282 2.92 18.57 -5.98
CA THR A 282 1.90 19.52 -6.43
C THR A 282 1.03 19.99 -5.27
N GLY A 283 0.71 19.09 -4.33
CA GLY A 283 0.05 19.46 -3.08
C GLY A 283 0.88 20.40 -2.22
N ALA A 284 2.20 20.18 -2.12
CA ALA A 284 3.08 21.02 -1.32
C ALA A 284 3.19 22.43 -1.92
N ILE A 285 3.21 22.55 -3.25
CA ILE A 285 3.09 23.84 -3.94
C ILE A 285 1.78 24.51 -3.57
N GLY A 286 0.63 23.83 -3.70
CA GLY A 286 -0.65 24.45 -3.39
C GLY A 286 -0.78 24.89 -1.92
N VAL A 287 -0.23 24.10 -0.97
CA VAL A 287 -0.16 24.47 0.45
C VAL A 287 0.75 25.67 0.68
N ALA A 288 1.97 25.66 0.12
CA ALA A 288 2.92 26.76 0.26
C ALA A 288 2.40 28.05 -0.40
N THR A 289 1.74 27.94 -1.55
CA THR A 289 1.06 29.05 -2.22
C THR A 289 -0.07 29.63 -1.35
N ALA A 290 -0.91 28.77 -0.77
CA ALA A 290 -1.96 29.23 0.14
C ALA A 290 -1.38 29.91 1.39
N PHE A 291 -0.30 29.36 1.95
CA PHE A 291 0.41 29.94 3.10
C PHE A 291 1.06 31.29 2.78
N ALA A 292 1.66 31.43 1.59
CA ALA A 292 2.33 32.65 1.15
C ALA A 292 1.36 33.80 0.86
N LEU A 293 0.15 33.48 0.40
CA LEU A 293 -0.87 34.47 0.07
C LEU A 293 -1.66 34.88 1.31
N PRO A 294 -1.90 36.18 1.54
CA PRO A 294 -2.74 36.62 2.65
C PRO A 294 -4.22 36.28 2.41
N GLY A 295 -4.97 36.10 3.50
CA GLY A 295 -6.42 35.91 3.45
C GLY A 295 -6.88 34.53 2.98
N THR A 296 -6.04 33.50 3.05
CA THR A 296 -6.45 32.09 2.97
C THR A 296 -6.56 31.51 4.39
N VAL A 297 -7.20 30.34 4.56
CA VAL A 297 -7.21 29.67 5.87
C VAL A 297 -5.83 29.17 6.29
N ALA A 298 -4.89 29.05 5.35
CA ALA A 298 -3.53 28.60 5.59
C ALA A 298 -2.52 29.74 5.73
N SER A 299 -2.92 31.01 5.57
CA SER A 299 -2.00 32.15 5.55
C SER A 299 -1.09 32.17 6.77
N GLY A 300 0.22 32.28 6.52
CA GLY A 300 1.18 32.64 7.56
C GLY A 300 1.18 34.16 7.81
N ASP A 301 2.15 34.61 8.60
CA ASP A 301 2.35 36.04 8.83
C ASP A 301 2.56 36.78 7.49
N PRO A 302 1.95 37.97 7.31
CA PRO A 302 2.10 38.75 6.08
C PRO A 302 3.56 39.09 5.85
N ALA A 303 4.12 38.56 4.76
CA ALA A 303 5.47 38.90 4.32
C ALA A 303 5.41 39.94 3.19
N PRO A 304 6.43 40.81 3.05
CA PRO A 304 6.53 41.70 1.90
C PRO A 304 6.64 40.92 0.58
N GLN A 305 6.40 41.61 -0.55
CA GLN A 305 6.68 41.07 -1.87
C GLN A 305 8.11 40.49 -1.98
N GLY A 306 8.28 39.41 -2.75
CA GLY A 306 9.56 38.75 -2.94
C GLY A 306 9.49 37.23 -2.86
N VAL A 307 10.66 36.61 -2.71
CA VAL A 307 10.82 35.15 -2.66
C VAL A 307 10.86 34.70 -1.20
N ARG A 308 10.04 33.72 -0.86
CA ARG A 308 9.96 33.13 0.49
C ARG A 308 10.19 31.62 0.42
N GLY A 309 11.12 31.12 1.23
CA GLY A 309 11.25 29.69 1.50
C GLY A 309 10.20 29.26 2.52
N ILE A 310 9.40 28.26 2.17
CA ILE A 310 8.31 27.75 3.00
C ILE A 310 8.51 26.24 3.19
N ALA A 311 8.60 25.81 4.43
CA ALA A 311 8.70 24.39 4.77
C ALA A 311 7.31 23.79 5.01
N VAL A 312 6.87 22.90 4.11
CA VAL A 312 5.65 22.11 4.27
C VAL A 312 5.98 20.84 5.05
N LEU A 313 5.64 20.82 6.33
CA LEU A 313 5.92 19.71 7.25
C LEU A 313 4.88 18.61 7.09
N HIS A 314 5.31 17.41 6.70
CA HIS A 314 4.45 16.25 6.45
C HIS A 314 4.83 15.08 7.38
N PRO A 315 4.10 13.95 7.40
CA PRO A 315 4.30 12.89 8.41
C PRO A 315 5.68 12.22 8.42
N GLN A 316 6.44 12.35 7.32
CA GLN A 316 7.78 11.75 7.16
C GLN A 316 8.91 12.80 7.17
N GLY A 317 8.62 14.08 7.36
CA GLY A 317 9.62 15.14 7.29
C GLY A 317 9.08 16.45 6.73
N ARG A 318 9.79 17.06 5.79
CA ARG A 318 9.46 18.37 5.20
C ARG A 318 9.73 18.45 3.71
N ILE A 319 8.98 19.33 3.04
CA ILE A 319 9.26 19.78 1.67
C ILE A 319 9.49 21.28 1.71
N GLU A 320 10.68 21.71 1.30
CA GLU A 320 11.00 23.12 1.08
C GLU A 320 10.44 23.58 -0.28
N VAL A 321 9.67 24.66 -0.27
CA VAL A 321 9.12 25.31 -1.47
C VAL A 321 9.48 26.79 -1.42
N GLU A 322 10.16 27.28 -2.44
CA GLU A 322 10.35 28.72 -2.65
C GLU A 322 9.16 29.28 -3.43
N VAL A 323 8.44 30.22 -2.85
CA VAL A 323 7.31 30.89 -3.50
C VAL A 323 7.67 32.35 -3.73
N ALA A 324 7.57 32.83 -4.97
CA ALA A 324 7.70 34.26 -5.27
C ALA A 324 6.33 34.90 -5.35
N VAL A 325 6.10 35.91 -4.50
CA VAL A 325 4.86 36.67 -4.42
C VAL A 325 5.11 38.10 -4.88
N HIS A 326 4.24 38.60 -5.74
CA HIS A 326 4.24 39.99 -6.18
C HIS A 326 2.97 40.70 -5.73
N GLY A 327 3.12 41.95 -5.27
CA GLY A 327 2.01 42.75 -4.74
C GLY A 327 1.65 42.40 -3.30
N GLU A 328 0.63 43.06 -2.77
CA GLU A 328 0.25 43.00 -1.36
C GLU A 328 -1.26 42.83 -1.17
N GLY A 329 -1.65 42.31 -0.01
CA GLY A 329 -3.05 42.11 0.36
C GLY A 329 -3.81 41.27 -0.66
N GLN A 330 -5.01 41.73 -1.04
CA GLN A 330 -5.87 41.02 -2.00
C GLN A 330 -5.31 41.01 -3.44
N HIS A 331 -4.38 41.90 -3.77
CA HIS A 331 -3.74 41.97 -5.08
C HIS A 331 -2.47 41.10 -5.19
N ALA A 332 -2.06 40.46 -4.09
CA ALA A 332 -0.91 39.57 -4.08
C ALA A 332 -1.14 38.37 -5.02
N ARG A 333 -0.17 38.11 -5.91
CA ARG A 333 -0.17 37.04 -6.91
C ARG A 333 1.10 36.21 -6.84
N ILE A 334 1.04 34.94 -7.21
CA ILE A 334 2.23 34.10 -7.33
C ILE A 334 2.86 34.29 -8.70
N GLU A 335 4.16 34.51 -8.73
CA GLU A 335 4.94 34.56 -9.97
C GLU A 335 5.61 33.21 -10.27
N ARG A 336 6.11 32.52 -9.24
CA ARG A 336 6.67 31.17 -9.36
C ARG A 336 6.56 30.39 -8.06
N ALA A 337 6.57 29.07 -8.16
CA ALA A 337 6.95 28.19 -7.06
C ALA A 337 8.03 27.21 -7.50
N ALA A 338 9.11 27.15 -6.73
CA ALA A 338 10.24 26.26 -6.99
C ALA A 338 10.48 25.29 -5.84
N LEU A 339 10.94 24.10 -6.15
CA LEU A 339 11.39 23.14 -5.14
C LEU A 339 12.50 22.24 -5.69
N VAL A 340 13.22 21.60 -4.77
CA VAL A 340 14.29 20.64 -5.11
C VAL A 340 13.77 19.21 -4.98
N ARG A 341 14.10 18.39 -5.98
CA ARG A 341 13.93 16.94 -5.98
C ARG A 341 15.24 16.26 -6.36
N THR A 342 15.21 14.94 -6.39
CA THR A 342 16.31 14.12 -6.90
C THR A 342 15.70 13.03 -7.77
N ALA A 343 16.45 12.53 -8.75
CA ALA A 343 16.07 11.37 -9.56
C ALA A 343 17.24 10.40 -9.70
N ARG A 344 16.98 9.17 -10.13
CA ARG A 344 18.00 8.17 -10.46
C ARG A 344 17.47 7.19 -11.49
N LYS A 345 18.22 6.95 -12.56
CA LYS A 345 17.98 5.82 -13.46
C LYS A 345 18.25 4.50 -12.71
N ILE A 346 17.28 3.59 -12.73
CA ILE A 346 17.38 2.27 -12.06
C ILE A 346 17.76 1.21 -13.08
N LEU A 347 17.05 1.16 -14.20
CA LEU A 347 17.22 0.15 -15.24
C LEU A 347 16.85 0.76 -16.60
N GLN A 348 17.49 0.27 -17.66
CA GLN A 348 17.13 0.55 -19.04
C GLN A 348 17.29 -0.72 -19.86
N GLY A 349 16.32 -1.04 -20.71
CA GLY A 349 16.34 -2.22 -21.57
C GLY A 349 15.01 -2.45 -22.27
N GLU A 350 14.82 -3.67 -22.76
CA GLU A 350 13.57 -4.12 -23.38
C GLU A 350 12.59 -4.64 -22.33
N LEU A 351 11.34 -4.20 -22.38
CA LEU A 351 10.23 -4.67 -21.58
C LEU A 351 9.36 -5.60 -22.42
N HIS A 352 9.18 -6.83 -21.95
CA HIS A 352 8.29 -7.80 -22.58
C HIS A 352 6.87 -7.60 -22.07
N LEU A 353 5.92 -7.51 -23.01
CA LEU A 353 4.51 -7.39 -22.71
C LEU A 353 3.81 -8.73 -22.87
N PRO A 354 2.81 -9.03 -22.02
CA PRO A 354 2.04 -10.26 -22.17
C PRO A 354 1.02 -10.15 -23.31
N ASP A 355 0.89 -11.21 -24.11
CA ASP A 355 0.04 -11.29 -25.31
C ASP A 355 -1.46 -11.01 -25.04
N TYR A 356 -1.92 -11.21 -23.80
CA TYR A 356 -3.31 -10.93 -23.42
C TYR A 356 -3.69 -9.45 -23.60
N VAL A 357 -2.69 -8.55 -23.61
CA VAL A 357 -2.86 -7.11 -23.82
C VAL A 357 -3.33 -6.81 -25.24
N PHE A 358 -2.90 -7.61 -26.22
CA PHE A 358 -3.16 -7.39 -27.65
C PHE A 358 -4.28 -8.25 -28.22
N SER A 359 -4.73 -9.28 -27.49
CA SER A 359 -5.65 -10.31 -27.99
C SER A 359 -7.12 -10.09 -27.60
N ARG A 360 -7.45 -9.01 -26.88
CA ARG A 360 -8.85 -8.64 -26.61
C ARG A 360 -9.33 -7.60 -27.61
N PRO A 361 -10.52 -7.76 -28.22
CA PRO A 361 -11.15 -6.69 -28.98
C PRO A 361 -11.34 -5.50 -28.05
N LEU A 362 -10.91 -4.31 -28.48
CA LEU A 362 -11.33 -3.05 -27.88
C LEU A 362 -12.87 -3.10 -27.81
N CYS A 363 -13.43 -3.11 -26.60
CA CYS A 363 -14.88 -3.05 -26.46
C CYS A 363 -15.33 -1.72 -27.04
N ALA A 364 -15.88 -1.76 -28.26
CA ALA A 364 -16.70 -0.70 -28.78
C ALA A 364 -17.83 -0.45 -27.78
N ASP A 365 -18.02 0.82 -27.43
CA ASP A 365 -19.24 1.31 -26.84
C ASP A 365 -20.44 0.73 -27.60
N THR A 366 -21.13 -0.24 -27.00
CA THR A 366 -22.43 -0.69 -27.50
C THR A 366 -23.51 0.13 -26.83
N ASN A 367 -23.42 1.44 -27.02
CA ASN A 367 -24.56 2.35 -26.99
C ASN A 367 -24.76 2.85 -28.43
N GLY A 368 -25.52 2.10 -29.22
CA GLY A 368 -25.88 2.49 -30.58
C GLY A 368 -26.40 1.31 -31.40
N ASP A 369 -27.64 1.43 -31.86
CA ASP A 369 -28.27 0.64 -32.93
C ASP A 369 -28.70 -0.80 -32.64
N LYS A 370 -29.82 -0.92 -31.91
CA LYS A 370 -30.86 -1.89 -32.28
C LYS A 370 -31.90 -1.18 -33.17
N PRO A 371 -32.37 -1.81 -34.26
CA PRO A 371 -33.31 -1.19 -35.18
C PRO A 371 -34.67 -0.97 -34.51
N MET A 372 -35.27 0.19 -34.81
CA MET A 372 -36.63 0.59 -34.46
C MET A 372 -37.65 -0.53 -34.77
N LEU A 373 -38.18 -1.15 -33.72
CA LEU A 373 -39.49 -1.80 -33.78
C LEU A 373 -40.55 -0.84 -33.23
N THR A 374 -41.51 -0.60 -34.10
CA THR A 374 -42.55 0.43 -34.06
C THR A 374 -43.39 0.34 -32.77
N MET A 375 -43.45 1.43 -32.02
CA MET A 375 -44.38 1.62 -30.90
C MET A 375 -45.83 1.54 -31.39
N LYS A 376 -46.56 0.53 -30.93
CA LYS A 376 -48.03 0.58 -30.82
C LYS A 376 -48.40 0.78 -29.36
N LYS A 377 -49.09 1.89 -29.11
CA LYS A 377 -49.71 2.28 -27.84
C LYS A 377 -50.65 1.18 -27.34
N LEU A 378 -50.54 0.81 -26.06
CA LEU A 378 -51.65 0.31 -25.25
C LEU A 378 -51.46 0.75 -23.80
N THR A 379 -52.50 1.40 -23.29
CA THR A 379 -52.72 1.86 -21.92
C THR A 379 -52.98 0.68 -20.95
N PRO A 380 -52.78 0.86 -19.63
CA PRO A 380 -52.70 -0.22 -18.65
C PRO A 380 -54.06 -0.57 -18.04
N PRO A 381 -54.15 -1.71 -17.33
CA PRO A 381 -54.91 -1.75 -16.09
C PRO A 381 -54.06 -2.16 -14.89
N VAL A 382 -54.43 -1.50 -13.80
CA VAL A 382 -53.90 -1.53 -12.44
C VAL A 382 -54.31 -2.81 -11.72
N LEU A 383 -53.50 -3.18 -10.72
CA LEU A 383 -53.88 -3.90 -9.48
C LEU A 383 -53.94 -5.44 -9.53
N ALA A 384 -52.89 -6.09 -9.00
CA ALA A 384 -52.94 -7.19 -8.01
C ALA A 384 -51.70 -8.12 -8.10
N ALA A 385 -50.58 -7.73 -7.48
CA ALA A 385 -49.49 -8.66 -7.17
C ALA A 385 -48.57 -8.14 -6.03
N ALA A 386 -49.13 -7.45 -5.03
CA ALA A 386 -48.35 -6.81 -3.95
C ALA A 386 -48.16 -7.69 -2.70
N LEU A 387 -48.16 -9.04 -2.80
CA LEU A 387 -48.11 -9.90 -1.60
C LEU A 387 -47.18 -11.12 -1.67
N ALA A 388 -46.22 -11.17 -2.60
CA ALA A 388 -45.27 -12.30 -2.69
C ALA A 388 -43.77 -11.93 -2.61
N ALA A 389 -43.41 -10.66 -2.33
CA ALA A 389 -42.01 -10.22 -2.28
C ALA A 389 -41.44 -10.01 -0.87
N ALA A 390 -42.19 -10.33 0.20
CA ALA A 390 -41.78 -10.05 1.59
C ALA A 390 -40.96 -11.17 2.28
N ALA A 391 -40.47 -12.18 1.54
CA ALA A 391 -39.82 -13.35 2.15
C ALA A 391 -38.30 -13.52 1.87
N SER A 392 -37.63 -12.57 1.21
CA SER A 392 -36.17 -12.69 0.95
C SER A 392 -35.28 -11.63 1.62
N ALA A 393 -35.83 -10.74 2.44
CA ALA A 393 -35.05 -9.71 3.15
C ALA A 393 -34.47 -10.18 4.49
N ALA A 394 -34.86 -11.37 4.98
CA ALA A 394 -34.46 -11.87 6.30
C ALA A 394 -33.13 -12.67 6.32
N PHE A 395 -32.48 -12.85 5.17
CA PHE A 395 -31.23 -13.63 5.04
C PHE A 395 -30.08 -12.88 4.31
N ALA A 396 -30.30 -11.65 3.87
CA ALA A 396 -29.25 -10.86 3.26
C ALA A 396 -28.26 -10.42 4.34
N TYR A 397 -26.96 -10.67 4.12
CA TYR A 397 -25.92 -10.07 4.95
C TYR A 397 -26.08 -8.55 4.91
N PRO A 398 -25.97 -7.82 6.04
CA PRO A 398 -26.24 -6.39 6.04
C PRO A 398 -25.37 -5.65 5.02
N ASP A 399 -25.92 -4.60 4.40
CA ASP A 399 -25.36 -3.96 3.21
C ASP A 399 -24.20 -3.00 3.55
N LYS A 400 -23.09 -3.57 4.02
CA LYS A 400 -21.88 -2.85 4.43
C LYS A 400 -20.64 -3.71 4.17
N THR A 401 -19.63 -3.08 3.59
CA THR A 401 -18.32 -3.69 3.34
C THR A 401 -17.75 -4.35 4.59
N ILE A 402 -17.25 -5.57 4.44
CA ILE A 402 -16.55 -6.30 5.50
C ILE A 402 -15.07 -5.92 5.45
N THR A 403 -14.48 -5.59 6.59
CA THR A 403 -13.04 -5.41 6.75
C THR A 403 -12.46 -6.64 7.43
N LEU A 404 -11.56 -7.36 6.74
CA LEU A 404 -10.80 -8.46 7.30
C LEU A 404 -9.42 -7.95 7.72
N VAL A 405 -9.24 -7.81 9.03
CA VAL A 405 -8.00 -7.32 9.63
C VAL A 405 -6.99 -8.47 9.72
N VAL A 406 -5.77 -8.22 9.24
CA VAL A 406 -4.66 -9.18 9.26
C VAL A 406 -3.56 -8.65 10.18
N PRO A 407 -3.05 -9.45 11.15
CA PRO A 407 -2.12 -8.97 12.19
C PRO A 407 -0.66 -8.83 11.74
N THR A 408 -0.39 -8.92 10.43
CA THR A 408 0.97 -8.89 9.86
C THR A 408 1.07 -7.84 8.75
N ALA A 409 2.30 -7.46 8.40
CA ALA A 409 2.56 -6.62 7.24
C ALA A 409 2.03 -7.28 5.96
N ALA A 410 1.65 -6.45 4.98
CA ALA A 410 1.22 -6.91 3.66
C ALA A 410 2.35 -7.69 2.96
N GLY A 411 1.97 -8.66 2.11
CA GLY A 411 2.90 -9.50 1.36
C GLY A 411 3.49 -10.69 2.12
N GLY A 412 3.11 -10.90 3.40
CA GLY A 412 3.47 -12.10 4.16
C GLY A 412 2.46 -13.26 3.98
N GLY A 413 2.80 -14.45 4.48
CA GLY A 413 1.96 -15.65 4.33
C GLY A 413 0.51 -15.49 4.84
N ASN A 414 0.32 -14.84 6.00
CA ASN A 414 -1.03 -14.57 6.54
C ASN A 414 -1.85 -13.66 5.63
N ASP A 415 -1.21 -12.64 5.01
CA ASP A 415 -1.87 -11.72 4.07
C ASP A 415 -2.29 -12.44 2.79
N ALA A 416 -1.40 -13.28 2.24
CA ALA A 416 -1.71 -14.09 1.05
C ALA A 416 -2.87 -15.05 1.30
N MET A 417 -2.90 -15.71 2.46
CA MET A 417 -3.99 -16.63 2.84
C MET A 417 -5.32 -15.89 3.04
N ALA A 418 -5.30 -14.78 3.78
CA ALA A 418 -6.48 -13.94 4.01
C ALA A 418 -7.07 -13.41 2.69
N ARG A 419 -6.22 -12.92 1.77
CA ARG A 419 -6.66 -12.46 0.43
C ARG A 419 -7.28 -13.59 -0.38
N THR A 420 -6.66 -14.78 -0.38
CA THR A 420 -7.16 -15.95 -1.11
C THR A 420 -8.56 -16.35 -0.64
N ILE A 421 -8.80 -16.34 0.68
CA ILE A 421 -10.12 -16.65 1.26
C ILE A 421 -11.12 -15.52 0.96
N ALA A 422 -10.72 -14.27 1.17
CA ALA A 422 -11.59 -13.10 0.97
C ALA A 422 -12.15 -13.00 -0.46
N GLN A 423 -11.36 -13.38 -1.47
CA GLN A 423 -11.76 -13.40 -2.89
C GLN A 423 -13.00 -14.28 -3.14
N LYS A 424 -13.12 -15.42 -2.47
CA LYS A 424 -14.27 -16.32 -2.62
C LYS A 424 -15.35 -16.08 -1.56
N LEU A 425 -14.95 -15.65 -0.36
CA LEU A 425 -15.88 -15.42 0.75
C LEU A 425 -16.81 -14.22 0.50
N GLY A 426 -16.28 -13.12 -0.06
CA GLY A 426 -17.06 -11.91 -0.32
C GLY A 426 -18.29 -12.16 -1.20
N PRO A 427 -18.12 -12.75 -2.41
CA PRO A 427 -19.25 -13.10 -3.28
C PRO A 427 -20.30 -13.99 -2.62
N LEU A 428 -19.90 -14.96 -1.78
CA LEU A 428 -20.84 -15.84 -1.07
C LEU A 428 -21.65 -15.10 0.01
N LEU A 429 -21.08 -14.06 0.60
CA LEU A 429 -21.76 -13.18 1.55
C LEU A 429 -22.51 -12.04 0.85
N GLY A 430 -22.34 -11.87 -0.46
CA GLY A 430 -22.86 -10.72 -1.20
C GLY A 430 -22.18 -9.39 -0.81
N GLN A 431 -20.96 -9.45 -0.27
CA GLN A 431 -20.26 -8.30 0.29
C GLN A 431 -18.84 -8.17 -0.27
N ASN A 432 -18.36 -6.92 -0.37
CA ASN A 432 -16.94 -6.67 -0.61
C ASN A 432 -16.15 -6.90 0.68
N ILE A 433 -15.03 -7.63 0.60
CA ILE A 433 -14.10 -7.82 1.72
C ILE A 433 -12.82 -7.02 1.45
N ILE A 434 -12.55 -6.03 2.29
CA ILE A 434 -11.30 -5.25 2.28
C ILE A 434 -10.32 -5.86 3.26
N ILE A 435 -9.09 -6.11 2.81
CA ILE A 435 -8.00 -6.54 3.71
C ILE A 435 -7.33 -5.30 4.34
N ASP A 436 -7.29 -5.27 5.67
CA ASP A 436 -6.59 -4.24 6.46
C ASP A 436 -5.39 -4.86 7.21
N ASN A 437 -4.18 -4.65 6.71
CA ASN A 437 -2.95 -5.16 7.32
C ASN A 437 -2.46 -4.24 8.45
N ARG A 438 -2.59 -4.70 9.70
CA ARG A 438 -2.15 -3.97 10.90
C ARG A 438 -1.00 -4.71 11.58
N ALA A 439 0.22 -4.42 11.13
CA ALA A 439 1.44 -5.00 11.70
C ALA A 439 1.86 -4.33 13.01
N GLY A 440 2.59 -5.06 13.84
CA GLY A 440 3.29 -4.54 15.02
C GLY A 440 2.88 -5.22 16.32
N ALA A 441 3.76 -5.13 17.32
CA ALA A 441 3.64 -5.78 18.63
C ALA A 441 3.19 -7.25 18.53
N ASN A 442 3.73 -8.00 17.56
CA ASN A 442 3.45 -9.42 17.35
C ASN A 442 1.95 -9.72 17.15
N GLY A 443 1.26 -8.81 16.46
CA GLY A 443 -0.16 -8.89 16.15
C GLY A 443 -1.08 -8.29 17.21
N SER A 444 -0.55 -7.81 18.34
CA SER A 444 -1.37 -7.23 19.41
C SER A 444 -2.09 -5.95 19.00
N ILE A 445 -1.52 -5.15 18.10
CA ILE A 445 -2.17 -3.92 17.60
C ILE A 445 -3.46 -4.26 16.85
N ALA A 446 -3.40 -5.21 15.93
CA ALA A 446 -4.56 -5.69 15.19
C ALA A 446 -5.58 -6.36 16.11
N SER A 447 -5.08 -7.16 17.06
CA SER A 447 -5.92 -7.89 18.01
C SER A 447 -6.72 -6.90 18.87
N GLU A 448 -6.06 -5.92 19.51
CA GLU A 448 -6.74 -4.87 20.30
C GLU A 448 -7.73 -4.05 19.47
N PHE A 449 -7.40 -3.76 18.21
CA PHE A 449 -8.31 -3.06 17.31
C PHE A 449 -9.61 -3.85 17.07
N VAL A 450 -9.51 -5.14 16.71
CA VAL A 450 -10.71 -5.95 16.44
C VAL A 450 -11.47 -6.27 17.71
N ALA A 451 -10.80 -6.55 18.83
CA ALA A 451 -11.44 -6.78 20.13
C ALA A 451 -12.37 -5.62 20.54
N ARG A 452 -12.07 -4.38 20.10
CA ARG A 452 -12.86 -3.17 20.38
C ARG A 452 -13.80 -2.76 19.26
N ALA A 453 -13.82 -3.48 18.14
CA ALA A 453 -14.67 -3.13 17.02
C ALA A 453 -16.15 -3.44 17.33
N THR A 454 -17.05 -2.80 16.60
CA THR A 454 -18.49 -3.07 16.71
C THR A 454 -18.76 -4.54 16.40
N PRO A 455 -19.49 -5.28 17.25
CA PRO A 455 -19.80 -6.69 17.05
C PRO A 455 -20.95 -6.87 16.04
N ASP A 456 -20.82 -6.31 14.85
CA ASP A 456 -21.84 -6.29 13.79
C ASP A 456 -21.53 -7.22 12.61
N GLY A 457 -20.41 -7.95 12.65
CA GLY A 457 -19.95 -8.82 11.57
C GLY A 457 -19.20 -8.13 10.43
N HIS A 458 -19.04 -6.81 10.47
CA HIS A 458 -18.33 -6.07 9.40
C HIS A 458 -16.85 -5.85 9.68
N THR A 459 -16.39 -6.17 10.88
CA THR A 459 -14.95 -6.25 11.20
C THR A 459 -14.64 -7.68 11.60
N LEU A 460 -13.82 -8.36 10.80
CA LEU A 460 -13.37 -9.72 11.04
C LEU A 460 -11.86 -9.70 11.28
N PHE A 461 -11.36 -10.72 11.98
CA PHE A 461 -9.96 -10.88 12.29
C PHE A 461 -9.43 -12.19 11.73
N PHE A 462 -8.37 -12.09 10.93
CA PHE A 462 -7.57 -13.23 10.51
C PHE A 462 -6.57 -13.58 11.62
N GLY A 463 -7.05 -14.29 12.63
CA GLY A 463 -6.28 -14.73 13.79
C GLY A 463 -5.42 -15.95 13.48
N TYR A 464 -4.40 -16.17 14.31
CA TYR A 464 -3.56 -17.35 14.23
C TYR A 464 -2.95 -17.68 15.59
N ILE A 465 -2.23 -18.78 15.68
CA ILE A 465 -1.61 -19.28 16.92
C ILE A 465 -0.85 -18.22 17.73
N ALA A 466 -0.18 -17.26 17.08
CA ALA A 466 0.57 -16.25 17.84
C ALA A 466 -0.37 -15.27 18.56
N THR A 467 -1.40 -14.76 17.89
CA THR A 467 -2.32 -13.77 18.47
C THR A 467 -3.24 -14.37 19.52
N HIS A 468 -3.62 -15.63 19.38
CA HIS A 468 -4.60 -16.24 20.28
C HIS A 468 -4.00 -17.19 21.32
N SER A 469 -2.70 -17.50 21.25
CA SER A 469 -2.09 -18.45 22.18
C SER A 469 -0.68 -18.07 22.63
N MET A 470 0.29 -17.94 21.72
CA MET A 470 1.70 -17.76 22.12
C MET A 470 2.01 -16.39 22.72
N ASN A 471 1.59 -15.31 22.06
CA ASN A 471 1.87 -13.95 22.53
C ASN A 471 1.13 -13.67 23.86
N PRO A 472 -0.16 -14.02 24.03
CA PRO A 472 -0.83 -13.92 25.34
C PRO A 472 -0.27 -14.85 26.41
N ALA A 473 0.42 -15.94 26.04
CA ALA A 473 1.11 -16.81 26.99
C ALA A 473 2.45 -16.23 27.45
N LEU A 474 3.14 -15.48 26.57
CA LEU A 474 4.45 -14.90 26.84
C LEU A 474 4.37 -13.60 27.63
N GLN A 475 3.32 -12.79 27.41
CA GLN A 475 3.20 -11.47 28.02
C GLN A 475 1.74 -11.07 28.26
N LYS A 476 1.56 -10.07 29.11
CA LYS A 476 0.25 -9.46 29.35
C LYS A 476 -0.13 -8.53 28.20
N LEU A 477 -1.31 -8.72 27.62
CA LEU A 477 -1.80 -7.95 26.49
C LEU A 477 -3.04 -7.12 26.85
N ARG A 478 -3.42 -6.22 25.94
CA ARG A 478 -4.61 -5.34 26.07
C ARG A 478 -5.90 -5.94 25.49
N TYR A 479 -5.88 -7.24 25.24
CA TYR A 479 -7.02 -8.06 24.81
C TYR A 479 -6.92 -9.43 25.47
N ASP A 480 -8.06 -10.07 25.65
CA ASP A 480 -8.18 -11.47 26.05
C ASP A 480 -8.45 -12.34 24.79
N PRO A 481 -7.55 -13.27 24.43
CA PRO A 481 -7.69 -14.07 23.21
C PRO A 481 -8.88 -15.04 23.22
N VAL A 482 -9.54 -15.24 24.37
CA VAL A 482 -10.70 -16.12 24.52
C VAL A 482 -11.98 -15.31 24.65
N ASN A 483 -11.97 -14.27 25.48
CA ASN A 483 -13.18 -13.57 25.89
C ASN A 483 -13.54 -12.37 25.00
N ASP A 484 -12.58 -11.82 24.25
CA ASP A 484 -12.80 -10.62 23.41
C ASP A 484 -13.14 -10.97 21.95
N TYR A 485 -13.31 -12.25 21.62
CA TYR A 485 -13.60 -12.72 20.26
C TYR A 485 -14.70 -13.78 20.21
N GLU A 486 -15.50 -13.71 19.15
CA GLU A 486 -16.33 -14.82 18.69
C GLU A 486 -15.56 -15.61 17.61
N PRO A 487 -15.23 -16.90 17.84
CA PRO A 487 -14.62 -17.74 16.81
C PRO A 487 -15.60 -17.97 15.65
N ILE A 488 -15.14 -17.85 14.41
CA ILE A 488 -15.96 -18.15 13.23
C ILE A 488 -15.60 -19.52 12.69
N GLY A 489 -14.33 -19.81 12.42
CA GLY A 489 -13.93 -21.11 11.89
C GLY A 489 -12.44 -21.21 11.61
N LEU A 490 -11.91 -22.42 11.75
CA LEU A 490 -10.55 -22.76 11.38
C LEU A 490 -10.41 -22.65 9.86
N VAL A 491 -9.24 -22.18 9.43
CA VAL A 491 -8.85 -22.09 8.01
C VAL A 491 -7.93 -23.25 7.65
N GLY A 492 -6.98 -23.56 8.53
CA GLY A 492 -6.02 -24.62 8.29
C GLY A 492 -4.78 -24.53 9.15
N TYR A 493 -3.83 -25.40 8.85
CA TYR A 493 -2.55 -25.54 9.55
C TYR A 493 -1.36 -25.39 8.59
N SER A 494 -0.25 -24.90 9.10
CA SER A 494 1.04 -24.97 8.42
C SER A 494 2.12 -25.38 9.41
N PRO A 495 2.85 -26.48 9.16
CA PRO A 495 4.00 -26.87 9.96
C PRO A 495 5.07 -25.78 9.98
N THR A 496 5.80 -25.64 11.08
CA THR A 496 7.00 -24.80 11.10
C THR A 496 8.18 -25.53 10.47
N LEU A 497 8.90 -24.86 9.58
CA LEU A 497 10.06 -25.41 8.88
C LEU A 497 11.32 -24.69 9.35
N MET A 498 12.32 -25.44 9.81
CA MET A 498 13.65 -24.92 10.01
C MET A 498 14.34 -24.76 8.65
N VAL A 499 14.75 -23.54 8.34
CA VAL A 499 15.45 -23.20 7.10
C VAL A 499 16.77 -22.52 7.38
N ALA A 500 17.71 -22.69 6.46
CA ALA A 500 18.94 -21.92 6.41
C ALA A 500 19.08 -21.19 5.08
N THR A 501 19.84 -20.10 5.06
CA THR A 501 20.30 -19.50 3.80
C THR A 501 21.10 -20.52 2.98
N ALA A 502 20.95 -20.50 1.65
CA ALA A 502 21.65 -21.41 0.76
C ALA A 502 23.19 -21.32 0.87
N LYS A 503 23.71 -20.17 1.36
CA LYS A 503 25.14 -19.91 1.55
C LYS A 503 25.69 -20.44 2.88
N ALA A 504 24.85 -20.88 3.81
CA ALA A 504 25.31 -21.34 5.11
C ALA A 504 26.10 -22.66 4.97
N PRO A 505 27.32 -22.76 5.55
CA PRO A 505 28.19 -23.93 5.43
C PRO A 505 27.77 -25.05 6.38
N ILE A 506 26.52 -25.49 6.25
CA ILE A 506 25.87 -26.45 7.15
C ILE A 506 25.17 -27.50 6.34
N LYS A 507 25.37 -28.76 6.70
CA LYS A 507 24.83 -29.90 5.96
C LYS A 507 23.44 -30.27 6.44
N ASP A 508 23.26 -30.36 7.74
CA ASP A 508 22.03 -30.81 8.40
C ASP A 508 21.93 -30.27 9.85
N VAL A 509 20.89 -30.67 10.57
CA VAL A 509 20.67 -30.24 11.96
C VAL A 509 21.75 -30.75 12.90
N LYS A 510 22.29 -31.96 12.68
CA LYS A 510 23.34 -32.52 13.56
C LYS A 510 24.64 -31.73 13.41
N ASP A 511 25.00 -31.40 12.19
CA ASP A 511 26.12 -30.52 11.86
C ASP A 511 25.91 -29.13 12.50
N LEU A 512 24.72 -28.54 12.40
CA LEU A 512 24.44 -27.28 13.10
C LEU A 512 24.64 -27.38 14.61
N VAL A 513 24.07 -28.40 15.26
CA VAL A 513 24.20 -28.57 16.72
C VAL A 513 25.67 -28.72 17.12
N ALA A 514 26.46 -29.47 16.36
CA ALA A 514 27.89 -29.59 16.61
C ALA A 514 28.62 -28.23 16.46
N GLN A 515 28.29 -27.47 15.42
CA GLN A 515 28.91 -26.16 15.17
C GLN A 515 28.53 -25.12 16.24
N LEU A 516 27.27 -25.06 16.68
CA LEU A 516 26.83 -24.16 17.75
C LEU A 516 27.43 -24.53 19.12
N LYS A 517 27.65 -25.82 19.40
CA LYS A 517 28.37 -26.26 20.61
C LYS A 517 29.83 -25.83 20.60
N ALA A 518 30.47 -25.86 19.43
CA ALA A 518 31.85 -25.42 19.28
C ALA A 518 32.00 -23.88 19.26
N LYS A 519 31.03 -23.18 18.65
CA LYS A 519 31.05 -21.73 18.41
C LYS A 519 29.63 -21.14 18.58
N PRO A 520 29.19 -20.85 19.81
CA PRO A 520 27.81 -20.41 20.08
C PRO A 520 27.45 -19.06 19.43
N ASP A 521 28.44 -18.21 19.14
CA ASP A 521 28.22 -16.87 18.59
C ASP A 521 28.38 -16.79 17.06
N SER A 522 28.56 -17.93 16.37
CA SER A 522 28.84 -17.92 14.92
C SER A 522 27.61 -17.75 14.04
N TYR A 523 26.41 -17.86 14.62
CA TYR A 523 25.16 -17.84 13.87
C TYR A 523 24.08 -17.00 14.56
N SER A 524 23.17 -16.48 13.77
CA SER A 524 21.94 -15.85 14.22
C SER A 524 20.71 -16.41 13.50
N TYR A 525 19.56 -16.30 14.15
CA TYR A 525 18.27 -16.65 13.57
C TYR A 525 17.34 -15.44 13.50
N ALA A 526 16.53 -15.36 12.44
CA ALA A 526 15.47 -14.39 12.33
C ALA A 526 14.17 -14.93 12.95
N SER A 527 13.42 -14.04 13.59
CA SER A 527 12.03 -14.32 14.01
C SER A 527 11.08 -13.28 13.44
N ALA A 528 9.80 -13.63 13.33
CA ALA A 528 8.75 -12.68 12.95
C ALA A 528 8.32 -11.76 14.11
N GLY A 529 9.14 -11.69 15.17
CA GLY A 529 8.91 -10.94 16.40
C GLY A 529 8.78 -11.85 17.63
N ASN A 530 9.09 -11.31 18.81
CA ASN A 530 9.06 -12.06 20.08
C ASN A 530 7.62 -12.46 20.43
N GLY A 531 7.39 -13.73 20.70
CA GLY A 531 6.03 -14.23 20.96
C GLY A 531 5.33 -14.86 19.75
N THR A 532 6.03 -15.02 18.63
CA THR A 532 5.52 -15.68 17.43
C THR A 532 6.01 -17.14 17.32
N ALA A 533 5.37 -17.93 16.45
CA ALA A 533 5.77 -19.32 16.22
C ALA A 533 7.25 -19.49 15.81
N PRO A 534 7.83 -18.65 14.92
CA PRO A 534 9.27 -18.71 14.65
C PRO A 534 10.16 -18.49 15.88
N HIS A 535 9.77 -17.58 16.78
CA HIS A 535 10.50 -17.34 18.03
C HIS A 535 10.43 -18.57 18.94
N PHE A 536 9.23 -19.09 19.20
CA PHE A 536 9.05 -20.27 20.05
C PHE A 536 9.74 -21.52 19.50
N ALA A 537 9.69 -21.73 18.18
CA ALA A 537 10.38 -22.86 17.55
C ALA A 537 11.90 -22.76 17.70
N ALA A 538 12.47 -21.56 17.53
CA ALA A 538 13.89 -21.32 17.75
C ALA A 538 14.28 -21.56 19.21
N GLU A 539 13.58 -20.95 20.17
CA GLU A 539 13.91 -21.09 21.59
C GLU A 539 13.76 -22.53 22.11
N LEU A 540 12.73 -23.26 21.67
CA LEU A 540 12.60 -24.69 21.96
C LEU A 540 13.72 -25.52 21.34
N PHE A 541 14.15 -25.19 20.12
CA PHE A 541 15.31 -25.84 19.50
C PHE A 541 16.59 -25.58 20.31
N LEU A 542 16.86 -24.32 20.69
CA LEU A 542 18.03 -23.96 21.49
C LEU A 542 18.06 -24.69 22.83
N LEU A 543 16.93 -24.70 23.52
CA LEU A 543 16.76 -25.39 24.79
C LEU A 543 17.00 -26.90 24.67
N ASN A 544 16.30 -27.57 23.74
CA ASN A 544 16.35 -29.02 23.63
C ASN A 544 17.63 -29.55 22.97
N ALA A 545 18.28 -28.76 22.12
CA ALA A 545 19.59 -29.10 21.57
C ALA A 545 20.75 -28.77 22.53
N GLY A 546 20.48 -27.97 23.58
CA GLY A 546 21.49 -27.51 24.54
C GLY A 546 22.52 -26.59 23.89
N VAL A 547 22.05 -25.63 23.07
CA VAL A 547 22.90 -24.69 22.32
C VAL A 547 22.40 -23.26 22.46
N LYS A 548 23.20 -22.30 22.00
CA LYS A 548 22.86 -20.87 21.99
C LYS A 548 22.98 -20.33 20.57
N MET A 549 22.13 -19.37 20.21
CA MET A 549 22.17 -18.66 18.93
C MET A 549 21.49 -17.31 19.12
N THR A 550 22.01 -16.26 18.50
CA THR A 550 21.43 -14.91 18.64
C THR A 550 20.14 -14.79 17.84
N GLY A 551 19.04 -14.41 18.51
CA GLY A 551 17.76 -14.12 17.86
C GLY A 551 17.66 -12.66 17.42
N ILE A 552 17.23 -12.42 16.18
CA ILE A 552 16.97 -11.08 15.63
C ILE A 552 15.47 -10.97 15.30
N PRO A 553 14.71 -10.16 16.06
CA PRO A 553 13.28 -10.00 15.82
C PRO A 553 12.98 -9.00 14.71
N TYR A 554 12.04 -9.35 13.84
CA TYR A 554 11.54 -8.49 12.77
C TYR A 554 10.05 -8.18 12.94
N LYS A 555 9.56 -7.14 12.26
CA LYS A 555 8.14 -6.76 12.22
C LYS A 555 7.33 -7.65 11.25
N GLY A 556 7.41 -8.97 11.42
CA GLY A 556 6.72 -9.98 10.62
C GLY A 556 7.64 -10.87 9.77
N SER A 557 7.07 -11.92 9.18
CA SER A 557 7.85 -12.96 8.48
C SER A 557 8.51 -12.49 7.17
N ALA A 558 7.89 -11.57 6.42
CA ALA A 558 8.42 -11.11 5.13
C ALA A 558 9.81 -10.45 5.21
N PRO A 559 10.05 -9.45 6.12
CA PRO A 559 11.39 -8.90 6.30
C PRO A 559 12.37 -9.94 6.88
N ALA A 560 11.93 -10.82 7.80
CA ALA A 560 12.77 -11.88 8.36
C ALA A 560 13.29 -12.87 7.30
N VAL A 561 12.41 -13.31 6.39
CA VAL A 561 12.77 -14.19 5.27
C VAL A 561 13.75 -13.50 4.32
N SER A 562 13.51 -12.23 3.99
CA SER A 562 14.38 -11.45 3.12
C SER A 562 15.81 -11.39 3.66
N ASP A 563 15.97 -11.09 4.94
CA ASP A 563 17.27 -11.02 5.60
C ASP A 563 17.94 -12.39 5.73
N THR A 564 17.17 -13.45 5.97
CA THR A 564 17.67 -14.83 5.97
C THR A 564 18.20 -15.20 4.58
N ILE A 565 17.45 -14.92 3.51
CA ILE A 565 17.90 -15.15 2.13
C ILE A 565 19.18 -14.36 1.84
N GLY A 566 19.23 -13.10 2.28
CA GLY A 566 20.40 -12.23 2.16
C GLY A 566 21.62 -12.69 2.96
N GLY A 567 21.42 -13.56 3.95
CA GLY A 567 22.47 -14.08 4.83
C GLY A 567 22.80 -13.17 6.02
N GLN A 568 22.00 -12.13 6.28
CA GLN A 568 22.15 -11.27 7.47
C GLN A 568 21.88 -12.06 8.75
N THR A 569 20.87 -12.94 8.69
CA THR A 569 20.70 -14.07 9.60
C THR A 569 20.89 -15.36 8.81
N GLN A 570 21.35 -16.42 9.47
CA GLN A 570 21.62 -17.68 8.78
C GLN A 570 20.44 -18.63 8.82
N PHE A 571 19.55 -18.47 9.82
CA PHE A 571 18.43 -19.38 10.04
C PHE A 571 17.11 -18.66 10.28
N MET A 572 16.03 -19.40 10.06
CA MET A 572 14.70 -19.00 10.48
C MET A 572 13.85 -20.26 10.72
N PHE A 573 12.78 -20.09 11.48
CA PHE A 573 11.73 -21.10 11.66
C PHE A 573 10.37 -20.59 11.13
N PRO A 574 10.24 -20.26 9.83
CA PRO A 574 8.98 -19.81 9.24
C PRO A 574 7.93 -20.93 9.19
N SER A 575 6.67 -20.57 8.90
CA SER A 575 5.71 -21.58 8.44
C SER A 575 6.15 -22.16 7.10
N LEU A 576 5.82 -23.42 6.86
CA LEU A 576 6.06 -24.07 5.58
C LEU A 576 5.40 -23.29 4.45
N PHE A 577 4.19 -22.76 4.67
CA PHE A 577 3.49 -21.87 3.75
C PHE A 577 4.34 -20.68 3.29
N THR A 578 5.08 -20.07 4.22
CA THR A 578 5.93 -18.92 3.93
C THR A 578 7.24 -19.34 3.26
N ALA A 579 7.82 -20.47 3.65
CA ALA A 579 9.16 -20.87 3.21
C ALA A 579 9.19 -21.67 1.90
N LEU A 580 8.16 -22.46 1.63
CA LEU A 580 8.18 -23.44 0.54
C LEU A 580 8.48 -22.81 -0.84
N PRO A 581 7.97 -21.63 -1.21
CA PRO A 581 8.35 -20.98 -2.48
C PRO A 581 9.85 -20.67 -2.58
N HIS A 582 10.47 -20.29 -1.46
CA HIS A 582 11.90 -19.97 -1.40
C HIS A 582 12.78 -21.23 -1.34
N VAL A 583 12.26 -22.31 -0.77
CA VAL A 583 12.89 -23.63 -0.80
C VAL A 583 12.87 -24.20 -2.22
N LYS A 584 11.72 -24.14 -2.91
CA LYS A 584 11.57 -24.60 -4.30
C LYS A 584 12.51 -23.87 -5.27
N THR A 585 12.81 -22.60 -5.00
CA THR A 585 13.72 -21.78 -5.82
C THR A 585 15.18 -21.85 -5.37
N GLY A 586 15.51 -22.67 -4.36
CA GLY A 586 16.87 -22.85 -3.87
C GLY A 586 17.47 -21.66 -3.11
N LYS A 587 16.67 -20.62 -2.81
CA LYS A 587 17.12 -19.46 -2.03
C LYS A 587 17.28 -19.78 -0.55
N LEU A 588 16.43 -20.68 -0.05
CA LEU A 588 16.51 -21.26 1.29
C LEU A 588 16.67 -22.77 1.18
N ARG A 589 17.37 -23.36 2.13
CA ARG A 589 17.47 -24.82 2.28
C ARG A 589 16.64 -25.27 3.47
N ALA A 590 15.72 -26.19 3.24
CA ALA A 590 14.96 -26.87 4.29
C ALA A 590 15.88 -27.83 5.07
N LEU A 591 15.89 -27.72 6.40
CA LEU A 591 16.71 -28.57 7.27
C LEU A 591 15.88 -29.59 8.04
N ALA A 592 14.78 -29.16 8.67
CA ALA A 592 13.90 -30.05 9.43
C ALA A 592 12.51 -29.45 9.65
N ILE A 593 11.50 -30.31 9.79
CA ILE A 593 10.14 -29.94 10.21
C ILE A 593 10.08 -29.89 11.74
N ALA A 594 9.62 -28.76 12.28
CA ALA A 594 9.31 -28.58 13.71
C ALA A 594 7.85 -29.00 13.98
N GLY A 595 7.58 -30.29 13.82
CA GLY A 595 6.26 -30.90 13.98
C GLY A 595 6.35 -32.41 14.15
N PRO A 596 5.23 -33.08 14.42
CA PRO A 596 5.22 -34.48 14.87
C PRO A 596 5.54 -35.49 13.76
N LYS A 597 5.43 -35.09 12.49
CA LYS A 597 5.63 -35.94 11.31
C LYS A 597 6.21 -35.14 10.15
N ARG A 598 6.83 -35.84 9.20
CA ARG A 598 7.21 -35.26 7.90
C ARG A 598 5.98 -34.83 7.12
N VAL A 599 6.19 -33.94 6.16
CA VAL A 599 5.15 -33.44 5.24
C VAL A 599 5.30 -34.09 3.87
N SER A 600 4.19 -34.38 3.21
CA SER A 600 4.17 -35.01 1.88
C SER A 600 4.90 -34.18 0.82
N TYR A 601 4.89 -32.85 0.94
CA TYR A 601 5.53 -31.92 0.01
C TYR A 601 7.06 -31.89 0.11
N LEU A 602 7.64 -32.38 1.21
CA LEU A 602 9.09 -32.44 1.46
C LEU A 602 9.44 -33.78 2.13
N PRO A 603 9.27 -34.92 1.43
CA PRO A 603 9.40 -36.26 2.03
C PRO A 603 10.82 -36.55 2.54
N ASP A 604 11.82 -35.92 1.94
CA ASP A 604 13.24 -36.08 2.29
C ASP A 604 13.66 -35.22 3.49
N VAL A 605 12.85 -34.24 3.88
CA VAL A 605 13.15 -33.36 5.01
C VAL A 605 12.71 -34.06 6.31
N PRO A 606 13.64 -34.35 7.24
CA PRO A 606 13.30 -35.03 8.48
C PRO A 606 12.52 -34.12 9.43
N THR A 607 11.90 -34.69 10.46
CA THR A 607 11.48 -33.88 11.61
C THR A 607 12.68 -33.52 12.49
N LEU A 608 12.56 -32.49 13.34
CA LEU A 608 13.61 -32.18 14.33
C LEU A 608 13.88 -33.37 15.26
N LYS A 609 12.82 -34.11 15.63
CA LYS A 609 12.94 -35.34 16.42
C LYS A 609 13.78 -36.41 15.71
N GLU A 610 13.49 -36.69 14.45
CA GLU A 610 14.29 -37.61 13.62
C GLU A 610 15.73 -37.13 13.45
N ALA A 611 15.93 -35.82 13.43
CA ALA A 611 17.25 -35.19 13.34
C ALA A 611 18.02 -35.16 14.68
N GLY A 612 17.41 -35.63 15.78
CA GLY A 612 18.04 -35.77 17.10
C GLY A 612 17.74 -34.65 18.10
N VAL A 613 16.77 -33.78 17.81
CA VAL A 613 16.29 -32.73 18.72
C VAL A 613 14.81 -32.95 19.00
N ASP A 614 14.51 -33.64 20.11
CA ASP A 614 13.12 -33.89 20.53
C ASP A 614 12.50 -32.64 21.19
N GLY A 615 11.17 -32.62 21.30
CA GLY A 615 10.45 -31.57 22.04
C GLY A 615 10.22 -30.25 21.31
N VAL A 616 10.48 -30.19 20.00
CA VAL A 616 10.21 -28.99 19.17
C VAL A 616 9.05 -29.28 18.22
N ASP A 617 7.83 -29.05 18.72
CA ASP A 617 6.58 -29.22 17.96
C ASP A 617 5.81 -27.90 17.92
N VAL A 618 5.88 -27.23 16.76
CA VAL A 618 5.30 -25.93 16.52
C VAL A 618 4.47 -25.95 15.23
N MET A 619 3.30 -26.57 15.30
CA MET A 619 2.28 -26.44 14.26
C MET A 619 1.59 -25.09 14.34
N GLN A 620 1.49 -24.36 13.23
CA GLN A 620 0.79 -23.08 13.17
C GLN A 620 -0.62 -23.27 12.65
N TRP A 621 -1.62 -22.73 13.33
CA TRP A 621 -3.01 -22.75 12.88
C TRP A 621 -3.49 -21.33 12.59
N TYR A 622 -4.43 -21.22 11.65
CA TYR A 622 -5.03 -19.96 11.20
C TYR A 622 -6.55 -20.05 11.30
N GLY A 623 -7.21 -18.98 11.74
CA GLY A 623 -8.65 -18.96 11.95
C GLY A 623 -9.27 -17.58 11.74
N LEU A 624 -10.57 -17.58 11.48
CA LEU A 624 -11.36 -16.37 11.35
C LEU A 624 -12.12 -16.11 12.66
N PHE A 625 -12.12 -14.85 13.10
CA PHE A 625 -12.77 -14.41 14.33
C PHE A 625 -13.57 -13.12 14.08
N ALA A 626 -14.55 -12.85 14.92
CA ALA A 626 -15.25 -11.57 15.02
C ALA A 626 -15.09 -11.00 16.45
N PRO A 627 -15.41 -9.72 16.70
CA PRO A 627 -15.43 -9.17 18.05
C PRO A 627 -16.40 -9.93 18.94
N ALA A 628 -16.10 -10.03 20.24
CA ALA A 628 -17.01 -10.62 21.23
C ALA A 628 -18.43 -10.04 21.11
N LYS A 629 -19.45 -10.88 21.35
CA LYS A 629 -20.88 -10.53 21.26
C LYS A 629 -21.40 -10.32 19.84
N THR A 630 -20.63 -10.66 18.80
CA THR A 630 -21.16 -10.68 17.43
C THR A 630 -22.35 -11.66 17.38
N PRO A 631 -23.52 -11.27 16.83
CA PRO A 631 -24.70 -12.12 16.85
C PRO A 631 -24.42 -13.51 16.27
N LYS A 632 -24.85 -14.55 16.99
CA LYS A 632 -24.63 -15.95 16.58
C LYS A 632 -25.09 -16.22 15.15
N ALA A 633 -26.23 -15.66 14.73
CA ALA A 633 -26.72 -15.82 13.36
C ALA A 633 -25.73 -15.31 12.30
N ILE A 634 -25.02 -14.22 12.57
CA ILE A 634 -23.98 -13.67 11.69
C ILE A 634 -22.75 -14.59 11.70
N VAL A 635 -22.29 -15.01 12.88
CA VAL A 635 -21.16 -15.96 13.00
C VAL A 635 -21.44 -17.25 12.24
N ASP A 636 -22.63 -17.82 12.41
CA ASP A 636 -23.06 -19.06 11.73
C ASP A 636 -23.15 -18.85 10.21
N GLN A 637 -23.62 -17.69 9.74
CA GLN A 637 -23.67 -17.35 8.32
C GLN A 637 -22.26 -17.23 7.71
N ILE A 638 -21.33 -16.54 8.37
CA ILE A 638 -19.94 -16.42 7.91
C ILE A 638 -19.25 -17.78 7.97
N ASN A 639 -19.45 -18.57 9.03
CA ASN A 639 -18.88 -19.91 9.14
C ASN A 639 -19.35 -20.80 7.98
N LYS A 640 -20.64 -20.78 7.66
CA LYS A 640 -21.18 -21.55 6.53
C LYS A 640 -20.53 -21.14 5.21
N ALA A 641 -20.39 -19.84 4.96
CA ALA A 641 -19.73 -19.34 3.76
C ALA A 641 -18.22 -19.69 3.75
N LEU A 642 -17.53 -19.54 4.88
CA LEU A 642 -16.13 -19.93 5.03
C LEU A 642 -15.93 -21.42 4.75
N ASN A 643 -16.76 -22.29 5.32
CA ASN A 643 -16.68 -23.73 5.07
C ASN A 643 -16.97 -24.08 3.60
N GLN A 644 -17.82 -23.32 2.89
CA GLN A 644 -17.97 -23.48 1.44
C GLN A 644 -16.69 -23.10 0.69
N VAL A 645 -16.06 -21.97 1.06
CA VAL A 645 -14.77 -21.54 0.48
C VAL A 645 -13.69 -22.59 0.70
N LEU A 646 -13.60 -23.15 1.91
CA LEU A 646 -12.57 -24.13 2.28
C LEU A 646 -12.84 -25.55 1.74
N ASN A 647 -14.00 -25.79 1.13
CA ASN A 647 -14.29 -27.02 0.37
C ASN A 647 -14.11 -26.85 -1.14
N ASP A 648 -13.75 -25.65 -1.60
CA ASP A 648 -13.45 -25.38 -3.01
C ASP A 648 -12.10 -26.00 -3.39
N LYS A 649 -12.13 -27.00 -4.29
CA LYS A 649 -10.95 -27.79 -4.66
C LYS A 649 -9.80 -26.95 -5.22
N GLU A 650 -10.11 -25.89 -5.96
CA GLU A 650 -9.08 -25.02 -6.56
C GLU A 650 -8.37 -24.22 -5.48
N LEU A 651 -9.13 -23.66 -4.52
CA LEU A 651 -8.57 -22.94 -3.38
C LEU A 651 -7.78 -23.86 -2.47
N VAL A 652 -8.32 -25.03 -2.11
CA VAL A 652 -7.64 -26.04 -1.29
C VAL A 652 -6.30 -26.38 -1.93
N LYS A 653 -6.32 -26.74 -3.22
CA LYS A 653 -5.09 -27.04 -3.96
C LYS A 653 -4.10 -25.87 -3.95
N ARG A 654 -4.57 -24.64 -4.13
CA ARG A 654 -3.71 -23.45 -4.11
C ARG A 654 -3.02 -23.26 -2.74
N ILE A 655 -3.72 -23.49 -1.65
CA ILE A 655 -3.17 -23.37 -0.29
C ILE A 655 -2.20 -24.55 0.00
N GLU A 656 -2.59 -25.76 -0.38
CA GLU A 656 -1.82 -26.99 -0.22
C GLU A 656 -0.51 -27.00 -1.04
N ASP A 657 -0.53 -26.53 -2.29
CA ASP A 657 0.66 -26.42 -3.15
C ASP A 657 1.75 -25.51 -2.56
N HIS A 658 1.37 -24.67 -1.59
CA HIS A 658 2.25 -23.79 -0.84
C HIS A 658 2.62 -24.33 0.55
N GLY A 659 2.05 -25.45 1.02
CA GLY A 659 2.46 -26.12 2.25
C GLY A 659 1.64 -25.73 3.49
N ALA A 660 0.35 -25.48 3.30
CA ALA A 660 -0.64 -25.43 4.37
C ALA A 660 -1.78 -26.42 4.08
N ASP A 661 -2.24 -27.11 5.12
CA ASP A 661 -3.35 -28.04 5.05
C ASP A 661 -4.63 -27.29 5.41
N VAL A 662 -5.63 -27.33 4.53
CA VAL A 662 -6.93 -26.68 4.77
C VAL A 662 -7.80 -27.57 5.63
N GLU A 663 -8.40 -27.01 6.68
CA GLU A 663 -9.32 -27.74 7.55
C GLU A 663 -10.53 -26.86 7.88
N THR A 664 -11.72 -27.43 7.72
CA THR A 664 -12.97 -26.78 8.10
C THR A 664 -13.29 -27.06 9.56
N SER A 665 -13.95 -26.11 10.22
CA SER A 665 -14.43 -26.32 11.58
C SER A 665 -15.73 -25.58 11.84
N THR A 666 -16.35 -25.94 12.96
CA THR A 666 -17.37 -25.15 13.63
C THR A 666 -16.73 -24.04 14.49
N PRO A 667 -17.48 -22.98 14.84
CA PRO A 667 -17.08 -22.00 15.85
C PRO A 667 -16.61 -22.65 17.17
N GLU A 668 -17.33 -23.67 17.63
CA GLU A 668 -17.08 -24.34 18.90
C GLU A 668 -15.76 -25.12 18.88
N GLN A 669 -15.45 -25.79 17.75
CA GLN A 669 -14.16 -26.46 17.55
C GLN A 669 -12.99 -25.48 17.57
N LEU A 670 -13.11 -24.33 16.91
CA LEU A 670 -12.07 -23.29 16.96
C LEU A 670 -11.92 -22.71 18.37
N SER A 671 -13.03 -22.49 19.09
CA SER A 671 -13.01 -22.06 20.51
C SER A 671 -12.24 -23.05 21.39
N ALA A 672 -12.49 -24.35 21.22
CA ALA A 672 -11.80 -25.40 21.95
C ALA A 672 -10.30 -25.42 21.64
N LEU A 673 -9.93 -25.29 20.37
CA LEU A 673 -8.53 -25.21 19.92
C LEU A 673 -7.79 -24.04 20.58
N VAL A 674 -8.39 -22.84 20.57
CA VAL A 674 -7.79 -21.64 21.18
C VAL A 674 -7.52 -21.86 22.67
N LYS A 675 -8.50 -22.40 23.41
CA LYS A 675 -8.35 -22.67 24.85
C LYS A 675 -7.27 -23.71 25.12
N SER A 676 -7.23 -24.80 24.35
CA SER A 676 -6.22 -25.85 24.53
C SER A 676 -4.82 -25.37 24.18
N GLU A 677 -4.67 -24.60 23.10
CA GLU A 677 -3.38 -24.08 22.67
C GLU A 677 -2.87 -23.00 23.62
N LEU A 678 -3.72 -22.09 24.10
CA LEU A 678 -3.33 -21.10 25.12
C LEU A 678 -2.83 -21.80 26.40
N ALA A 679 -3.51 -22.84 26.87
CA ALA A 679 -3.09 -23.62 28.04
C ALA A 679 -1.79 -24.40 27.79
N LYS A 680 -1.58 -24.92 26.58
CA LYS A 680 -0.31 -25.54 26.16
C LYS A 680 0.83 -24.53 26.19
N TRP A 681 0.68 -23.39 25.52
CA TRP A 681 1.77 -22.40 25.41
C TRP A 681 2.10 -21.72 26.73
N LYS A 682 1.13 -21.52 27.63
CA LYS A 682 1.42 -21.08 29.01
C LYS A 682 2.31 -22.06 29.77
N ARG A 683 2.06 -23.37 29.63
CA ARG A 683 2.93 -24.40 30.23
C ARG A 683 4.33 -24.39 29.62
N VAL A 684 4.43 -24.24 28.30
CA VAL A 684 5.71 -24.15 27.59
C VAL A 684 6.52 -22.93 28.07
N VAL A 685 5.92 -21.73 28.09
CA VAL A 685 6.58 -20.51 28.58
C VAL A 685 7.10 -20.70 30.00
N ALA A 686 6.30 -21.29 30.89
CA ALA A 686 6.70 -21.53 32.28
C ALA A 686 7.85 -22.54 32.40
N GLN A 687 7.80 -23.65 31.65
CA GLN A 687 8.82 -24.71 31.69
C GLN A 687 10.14 -24.27 31.05
N ALA A 688 10.08 -23.59 29.90
CA ALA A 688 11.24 -23.11 29.17
C ALA A 688 11.76 -21.75 29.69
N LYS A 689 11.05 -21.12 30.64
CA LYS A 689 11.37 -19.79 31.21
C LYS A 689 11.54 -18.72 30.12
N LEU A 690 10.68 -18.75 29.11
CA LEU A 690 10.72 -17.80 28.00
C LEU A 690 10.30 -16.41 28.48
N THR A 691 11.00 -15.38 28.01
CA THR A 691 10.69 -13.97 28.28
C THR A 691 10.31 -13.23 27.00
N ALA A 692 9.60 -12.11 27.15
CA ALA A 692 9.28 -11.23 26.03
C ALA A 692 10.48 -10.40 25.56
N ASP A 693 11.45 -10.19 26.47
CA ASP A 693 12.71 -9.46 26.27
C ASP A 693 13.87 -10.38 25.94
#